data_AF-A0AAQ4NMY9-F1
#
_entry.id   AF-A0AAQ4NMY9-F1
#
_cell.length_a   1.000
_cell.length_b   1.000
_cell.length_c   1.000
_cell.angle_alpha   90.00
_cell.angle_beta   90.00
_cell.angle_gamma   90.00
#
_symmetry.space_group_name_H-M   'P 1'
#
loop_
_entity.id
_entity.type
_entity.pdbx_description
1 polymer ?
#
loop_
_entity_poly.entity_id
_entity_poly.type
_entity_poly.pdbx_seq_one_letter_code
_entity_poly.pdbx_strand_id
1 'polypeptide(L)'
;MWIYQLVFGLFVVSFCEGKQNGNALQDYQKTDGVRLVVASPDSSLLTESKKRSLAKCAKACSRNKIIPFNCRAFLYDHTNRKCQWLSFDTRSPGAQSQQDFNYQLYQKKDYVRECIVGTGESYRGRRSTTVSGIRCQAWASPIPHEHNFMSKRFRKKDLRENFCRNPDNSSVGPWCFTTDPRAELRHQQCGIPQCSQVECIHCNGEEYRGPMDHTESGKECQRWDLNDPHKHQYHPKRYPDKGLDDNYCRNPNGRHKPWCFTTDPNTPWEYCDIKVCETSPKSNVVETTECYQGRGEGYRGTVDVMPTGLICQRWDSQYPHNHTFTPQAYPCKDLRENYCRNPDGREFPWCFTTDPRVQTMFCTNIPQCGTQNNPVSDCYEGFGENYQGEQSRTRSNLPCAPWRDRNNSGERGVQIGGLEGSYCRNPDKDKHGPWCYTNNSAVPWDYCHIKPCGGLQINIPPAELSSVGCFVHKRTRIVGGGPVGVLDGSWMVSIQKGSQHWCGGSLIREEWVLTDRQCFSSCVPDLSEYRVWLGVLDIGEGAPDWSKRQEVNIADVICGPEGSSLALIRLSKPALPADNVHTLQLPVAGCSIPEGTICKMYGWGETKDTGHDDQLKAVDLPIVSNVRCREMHRGNLHITNTKICAGGKRNEGVCERDYGGPLVCQDGEIRVIVGVSVHGRGCARANQPGIFINVPFYTQWIYKVFKYYPNPDIV
;
A
#
# COMPACT_ATOMS: atom_id res chain seq x y z
N MET A 1 -2.42 -66.15 -25.94
CA MET A 1 -2.10 -64.72 -25.76
C MET A 1 -2.98 -63.93 -26.72
N TRP A 2 -4.29 -63.74 -26.55
CA TRP A 2 -5.07 -63.29 -25.39
C TRP A 2 -4.55 -61.99 -24.77
N ILE A 3 -5.40 -60.95 -24.90
CA ILE A 3 -5.50 -59.70 -24.15
C ILE A 3 -4.49 -58.61 -24.54
N TYR A 4 -4.97 -57.57 -25.25
CA TYR A 4 -4.69 -56.12 -25.04
C TYR A 4 -5.24 -55.24 -26.19
N GLN A 5 -6.50 -55.42 -26.60
CA GLN A 5 -7.20 -54.47 -27.51
C GLN A 5 -8.68 -54.23 -27.16
N LEU A 6 -9.03 -54.28 -25.87
CA LEU A 6 -10.42 -54.10 -25.42
C LEU A 6 -10.53 -53.23 -24.16
N VAL A 7 -9.91 -52.04 -24.12
CA VAL A 7 -10.25 -50.99 -23.14
C VAL A 7 -9.96 -49.59 -23.71
N PHE A 8 -10.58 -49.22 -24.82
CA PHE A 8 -10.66 -47.80 -25.25
C PHE A 8 -11.99 -47.58 -25.98
N GLY A 9 -13.06 -47.53 -25.20
CA GLY A 9 -14.41 -47.39 -25.73
C GLY A 9 -15.44 -47.73 -24.66
N LEU A 10 -15.65 -46.81 -23.73
CA LEU A 10 -16.85 -46.61 -22.91
C LEU A 10 -16.52 -45.69 -21.70
N PHE A 11 -16.14 -44.44 -21.98
CA PHE A 11 -16.21 -43.37 -20.98
C PHE A 11 -16.72 -42.08 -21.65
N VAL A 12 -17.88 -42.16 -22.33
CA VAL A 12 -18.79 -41.02 -22.38
C VAL A 12 -19.67 -41.18 -21.15
N VAL A 13 -19.15 -40.73 -20.01
CA VAL A 13 -19.94 -40.69 -18.77
C VAL A 13 -21.06 -39.69 -19.00
N SER A 14 -22.26 -40.23 -18.95
CA SER A 14 -23.52 -39.53 -18.82
C SER A 14 -23.39 -38.42 -17.78
N PHE A 15 -23.27 -37.18 -18.25
CA PHE A 15 -23.25 -35.96 -17.44
C PHE A 15 -24.68 -35.67 -16.95
N CYS A 16 -25.23 -36.55 -16.12
CA CYS A 16 -26.58 -36.37 -15.57
C CYS A 16 -26.78 -37.11 -14.24
N GLU A 17 -25.79 -37.15 -13.35
CA GLU A 17 -26.04 -37.52 -11.94
C GLU A 17 -24.98 -37.04 -10.92
N GLY A 18 -24.16 -36.03 -11.27
CA GLY A 18 -23.03 -35.54 -10.46
C GLY A 18 -23.31 -34.39 -9.48
N LYS A 19 -24.53 -33.85 -9.36
CA LYS A 19 -24.85 -32.73 -8.43
C LYS A 19 -24.98 -33.16 -6.94
N GLN A 20 -24.26 -34.18 -6.48
CA GLN A 20 -24.47 -34.74 -5.13
C GLN A 20 -23.64 -34.09 -4.01
N ASN A 21 -22.46 -33.51 -4.30
CA ASN A 21 -21.53 -33.02 -3.28
C ASN A 21 -21.19 -31.52 -3.32
N GLY A 22 -21.64 -30.75 -4.32
CA GLY A 22 -21.39 -29.31 -4.40
C GLY A 22 -22.26 -28.47 -3.45
N ASN A 23 -21.78 -27.27 -3.09
CA ASN A 23 -22.53 -26.32 -2.30
C ASN A 23 -23.71 -25.75 -3.11
N ALA A 24 -24.95 -26.04 -2.68
CA ALA A 24 -26.15 -25.65 -3.43
C ALA A 24 -26.36 -24.13 -3.54
N LEU A 25 -25.61 -23.30 -2.81
CA LEU A 25 -25.74 -21.84 -2.85
C LEU A 25 -25.29 -21.21 -4.18
N GLN A 26 -24.44 -21.89 -4.97
CA GLN A 26 -23.99 -21.40 -6.28
C GLN A 26 -25.16 -21.18 -7.25
N ASP A 27 -26.22 -21.99 -7.11
CA ASP A 27 -27.43 -21.98 -7.95
C ASP A 27 -28.35 -20.76 -7.67
N TYR A 28 -28.05 -19.92 -6.68
CA TYR A 28 -28.93 -18.84 -6.22
C TYR A 28 -28.30 -17.46 -6.42
N GLN A 29 -29.13 -16.51 -6.84
CA GLN A 29 -28.85 -15.09 -6.81
C GLN A 29 -29.29 -14.52 -5.45
N LYS A 30 -28.39 -13.80 -4.78
CA LYS A 30 -28.63 -13.24 -3.45
C LYS A 30 -29.05 -11.77 -3.53
N THR A 31 -29.99 -11.37 -2.68
CA THR A 31 -30.33 -9.96 -2.44
C THR A 31 -30.45 -9.74 -0.93
N ASP A 32 -29.61 -8.85 -0.39
CA ASP A 32 -29.60 -8.50 1.03
C ASP A 32 -30.72 -7.51 1.37
N GLY A 33 -31.33 -7.69 2.55
CA GLY A 33 -32.31 -6.74 3.10
C GLY A 33 -33.65 -6.70 2.35
N VAL A 34 -34.01 -7.79 1.68
CA VAL A 34 -35.25 -7.90 0.91
C VAL A 34 -36.04 -9.11 1.36
N ARG A 35 -37.33 -8.89 1.60
CA ARG A 35 -38.35 -9.90 1.82
C ARG A 35 -39.33 -9.92 0.65
N LEU A 36 -39.57 -11.10 0.10
CA LEU A 36 -40.52 -11.28 -1.00
C LEU A 36 -41.87 -11.72 -0.45
N VAL A 37 -42.93 -11.01 -0.83
CA VAL A 37 -44.32 -11.27 -0.42
C VAL A 37 -45.25 -11.33 -1.63
N VAL A 38 -46.49 -11.80 -1.44
CA VAL A 38 -47.54 -11.81 -2.48
C VAL A 38 -48.82 -11.19 -1.89
N ALA A 39 -49.56 -10.43 -2.71
CA ALA A 39 -50.73 -9.64 -2.29
C ALA A 39 -51.87 -10.45 -1.64
N SER A 40 -51.98 -11.75 -1.93
CA SER A 40 -52.82 -12.70 -1.20
C SER A 40 -51.97 -13.93 -0.88
N PRO A 41 -51.39 -14.02 0.33
CA PRO A 41 -50.55 -15.15 0.69
C PRO A 41 -51.45 -16.36 0.96
N ASP A 42 -51.84 -17.07 -0.10
CA ASP A 42 -52.33 -18.43 0.07
C ASP A 42 -51.23 -19.23 0.77
N SER A 43 -51.56 -19.81 1.93
CA SER A 43 -50.66 -20.63 2.76
C SER A 43 -49.98 -21.76 1.97
N SER A 44 -50.56 -22.17 0.83
CA SER A 44 -49.99 -23.16 -0.10
C SER A 44 -48.70 -22.71 -0.81
N LEU A 45 -48.43 -21.40 -0.86
CA LEU A 45 -47.31 -20.80 -1.60
C LEU A 45 -46.04 -20.63 -0.77
N LEU A 46 -46.16 -20.83 0.55
CA LEU A 46 -45.12 -20.59 1.54
C LEU A 46 -44.98 -21.82 2.43
N THR A 47 -43.77 -22.02 2.96
CA THR A 47 -43.55 -23.03 4.01
C THR A 47 -43.46 -22.34 5.37
N GLU A 48 -43.81 -23.07 6.44
CA GLU A 48 -43.51 -22.61 7.80
C GLU A 48 -42.00 -22.42 8.00
N SER A 49 -41.63 -21.41 8.79
CA SER A 49 -40.24 -21.10 9.07
C SER A 49 -39.56 -22.22 9.87
N LYS A 50 -38.54 -22.87 9.29
CA LYS A 50 -37.79 -23.96 9.95
C LYS A 50 -36.37 -23.53 10.31
N LYS A 51 -35.91 -23.90 11.51
CA LYS A 51 -34.53 -23.63 11.97
C LYS A 51 -33.54 -24.51 11.19
N ARG A 52 -32.73 -23.91 10.31
CA ARG A 52 -31.75 -24.61 9.45
C ARG A 52 -30.58 -23.69 9.12
N SER A 53 -29.42 -24.26 8.81
CA SER A 53 -28.32 -23.47 8.23
C SER A 53 -28.63 -23.08 6.79
N LEU A 54 -28.03 -21.98 6.33
CA LEU A 54 -28.17 -21.47 4.97
C LEU A 54 -27.90 -22.54 3.89
N ALA A 55 -26.79 -23.27 3.99
CA ALA A 55 -26.46 -24.35 3.05
C ALA A 55 -27.51 -25.48 3.04
N LYS A 56 -28.06 -25.83 4.21
CA LYS A 56 -29.15 -26.83 4.31
C LYS A 56 -30.47 -26.30 3.74
N CYS A 57 -30.73 -25.01 3.87
CA CYS A 57 -31.89 -24.32 3.29
C CYS A 57 -31.83 -24.35 1.75
N ALA A 58 -30.69 -23.97 1.17
CA ALA A 58 -30.45 -24.04 -0.27
C ALA A 58 -30.57 -25.49 -0.80
N LYS A 59 -29.93 -26.46 -0.14
CA LYS A 59 -29.98 -27.87 -0.53
C LYS A 59 -31.40 -28.45 -0.52
N ALA A 60 -32.23 -28.05 0.44
CA ALA A 60 -33.63 -28.47 0.51
C ALA A 60 -34.45 -27.89 -0.65
N CYS A 61 -34.24 -26.61 -0.98
CA CYS A 61 -34.88 -25.95 -2.12
C CYS A 61 -34.44 -26.57 -3.46
N SER A 62 -33.17 -26.92 -3.63
CA SER A 62 -32.67 -27.52 -4.88
C SER A 62 -33.18 -28.95 -5.09
N ARG A 63 -33.29 -29.76 -4.03
CA ARG A 63 -33.69 -31.17 -4.15
C ARG A 63 -35.19 -31.40 -4.24
N ASN A 64 -36.03 -30.44 -3.81
CA ASN A 64 -37.50 -30.55 -3.75
C ASN A 64 -38.04 -31.83 -3.05
N LYS A 65 -37.23 -32.58 -2.29
CA LYS A 65 -37.66 -33.85 -1.65
C LYS A 65 -38.59 -33.64 -0.44
N ILE A 66 -38.56 -32.46 0.18
CA ILE A 66 -39.22 -32.17 1.47
C ILE A 66 -40.29 -31.08 1.30
N ILE A 67 -40.36 -30.43 0.13
CA ILE A 67 -41.18 -29.23 -0.10
C ILE A 67 -42.34 -29.62 -1.02
N PRO A 68 -43.59 -29.25 -0.72
CA PRO A 68 -44.78 -29.69 -1.46
C PRO A 68 -44.94 -29.03 -2.84
N PHE A 69 -44.06 -28.07 -3.18
CA PHE A 69 -44.09 -27.32 -4.42
C PHE A 69 -42.68 -27.18 -5.02
N ASN A 70 -42.62 -26.72 -6.26
CA ASN A 70 -41.36 -26.37 -6.91
C ASN A 70 -40.77 -25.11 -6.27
N CYS A 71 -39.75 -25.28 -5.43
CA CYS A 71 -39.09 -24.15 -4.78
C CYS A 71 -38.35 -23.28 -5.80
N ARG A 72 -38.68 -21.99 -5.85
CA ARG A 72 -38.05 -21.00 -6.76
C ARG A 72 -37.15 -20.02 -6.03
N ALA A 73 -37.48 -19.71 -4.78
CA ALA A 73 -36.70 -18.83 -3.92
C ALA A 73 -36.83 -19.26 -2.46
N PHE A 74 -35.98 -18.73 -1.60
CA PHE A 74 -36.14 -18.83 -0.16
C PHE A 74 -35.69 -17.55 0.53
N LEU A 75 -36.32 -17.27 1.66
CA LEU A 75 -35.93 -16.23 2.60
C LEU A 75 -35.14 -16.86 3.73
N TYR A 76 -34.02 -16.24 4.06
CA TYR A 76 -33.18 -16.65 5.17
C TYR A 76 -33.09 -15.53 6.20
N ASP A 77 -33.56 -15.80 7.40
CA ASP A 77 -33.36 -14.96 8.58
C ASP A 77 -32.06 -15.37 9.25
N HIS A 78 -31.04 -14.52 9.13
CA HIS A 78 -29.72 -14.80 9.66
C HIS A 78 -29.66 -14.71 11.19
N THR A 79 -30.54 -13.91 11.80
CA THR A 79 -30.64 -13.69 13.25
C THR A 79 -31.19 -14.94 13.94
N ASN A 80 -32.29 -15.48 13.44
CA ASN A 80 -32.96 -16.64 14.03
C ASN A 80 -32.55 -17.98 13.40
N ARG A 81 -31.70 -17.95 12.35
CA ARG A 81 -31.34 -19.11 11.51
C ARG A 81 -32.56 -19.85 10.98
N LYS A 82 -33.56 -19.08 10.53
CA LYS A 82 -34.83 -19.59 10.00
C LYS A 82 -34.85 -19.48 8.49
N CYS A 83 -35.39 -20.51 7.84
CA CYS A 83 -35.54 -20.60 6.41
C CYS A 83 -37.02 -20.70 6.05
N GLN A 84 -37.44 -19.94 5.05
CA GLN A 84 -38.79 -19.98 4.48
C GLN A 84 -38.67 -20.15 2.96
N TRP A 85 -39.11 -21.30 2.43
CA TRP A 85 -39.12 -21.58 1.00
C TRP A 85 -40.37 -21.00 0.32
N LEU A 86 -40.19 -20.51 -0.90
CA LEU A 86 -41.20 -19.83 -1.71
C LEU A 86 -41.40 -20.59 -3.03
N SER A 87 -42.67 -20.74 -3.44
CA SER A 87 -43.04 -21.29 -4.76
C SER A 87 -42.95 -20.26 -5.90
N PHE A 88 -42.65 -19.00 -5.55
CA PHE A 88 -42.61 -17.85 -6.44
C PHE A 88 -41.26 -17.11 -6.36
N ASP A 89 -41.01 -16.28 -7.36
CA ASP A 89 -39.82 -15.46 -7.53
C ASP A 89 -40.24 -13.99 -7.77
N THR A 90 -39.29 -13.07 -7.79
CA THR A 90 -39.53 -11.63 -8.02
C THR A 90 -40.32 -11.31 -9.28
N ARG A 91 -40.29 -12.19 -10.28
CA ARG A 91 -41.01 -11.98 -11.54
C ARG A 91 -42.42 -12.56 -11.50
N SER A 92 -42.79 -13.32 -10.47
CA SER A 92 -44.11 -13.95 -10.38
C SER A 92 -45.25 -12.92 -10.32
N PRO A 93 -46.39 -13.20 -10.97
CA PRO A 93 -47.56 -12.33 -10.88
C PRO A 93 -47.94 -12.08 -9.41
N GLY A 94 -48.11 -10.81 -9.03
CA GLY A 94 -48.49 -10.42 -7.67
C GLY A 94 -47.37 -10.49 -6.63
N ALA A 95 -46.13 -10.85 -6.99
CA ALA A 95 -45.00 -10.80 -6.09
C ALA A 95 -44.50 -9.36 -5.90
N GLN A 96 -44.22 -8.98 -4.65
CA GLN A 96 -43.72 -7.67 -4.27
C GLN A 96 -42.49 -7.82 -3.37
N SER A 97 -41.45 -7.05 -3.67
CA SER A 97 -40.26 -6.95 -2.83
C SER A 97 -40.47 -5.88 -1.77
N GLN A 98 -40.35 -6.25 -0.50
CA GLN A 98 -40.38 -5.35 0.64
C GLN A 98 -38.98 -5.25 1.24
N GLN A 99 -38.59 -4.06 1.67
CA GLN A 99 -37.31 -3.86 2.34
C GLN A 99 -37.43 -4.34 3.79
N ASP A 100 -36.60 -5.33 4.16
CA ASP A 100 -36.57 -5.92 5.49
C ASP A 100 -35.16 -6.45 5.76
N PHE A 101 -34.40 -5.71 6.56
CA PHE A 101 -33.00 -6.01 6.86
C PHE A 101 -32.80 -7.30 7.67
N ASN A 102 -33.86 -7.90 8.21
CA ASN A 102 -33.76 -9.18 8.91
C ASN A 102 -33.65 -10.37 7.95
N TYR A 103 -34.03 -10.18 6.67
CA TYR A 103 -34.10 -11.24 5.68
C TYR A 103 -33.11 -11.04 4.53
N GLN A 104 -32.60 -12.18 4.06
CA GLN A 104 -31.85 -12.29 2.81
C GLN A 104 -32.66 -13.15 1.84
N LEU A 105 -32.89 -12.62 0.64
CA LEU A 105 -33.59 -13.32 -0.42
C LEU A 105 -32.59 -14.08 -1.30
N TYR A 106 -32.84 -15.37 -1.51
CA TYR A 106 -32.08 -16.22 -2.41
C TYR A 106 -33.01 -16.77 -3.48
N GLN A 107 -32.80 -16.41 -4.74
CA GLN A 107 -33.64 -16.83 -5.87
C GLN A 107 -32.87 -17.76 -6.79
N LYS A 108 -33.47 -18.86 -7.24
CA LYS A 108 -32.81 -19.77 -8.19
C LYS A 108 -32.53 -19.07 -9.49
N LYS A 109 -31.27 -19.04 -9.91
CA LYS A 109 -30.81 -18.38 -11.13
C LYS A 109 -31.57 -18.86 -12.36
N ASP A 110 -31.85 -20.15 -12.46
CA ASP A 110 -32.60 -20.73 -13.59
C ASP A 110 -33.94 -20.05 -13.87
N TYR A 111 -34.59 -19.46 -12.86
CA TYR A 111 -35.88 -18.77 -12.98
C TYR A 111 -35.73 -17.26 -13.20
N VAL A 112 -34.66 -16.64 -12.68
CA VAL A 112 -34.45 -15.19 -12.68
C VAL A 112 -33.47 -14.69 -13.74
N ARG A 113 -32.63 -15.55 -14.30
CA ARG A 113 -31.72 -15.17 -15.41
C ARG A 113 -32.46 -15.11 -16.74
N GLU A 114 -31.93 -14.30 -17.66
CA GLU A 114 -32.44 -14.16 -19.03
C GLU A 114 -31.48 -14.74 -20.07
N CYS A 115 -30.46 -15.47 -19.63
CA CYS A 115 -29.44 -16.10 -20.45
C CYS A 115 -29.30 -17.59 -20.14
N ILE A 116 -28.58 -18.31 -20.99
CA ILE A 116 -28.28 -19.73 -20.82
C ILE A 116 -26.78 -19.98 -20.70
N VAL A 117 -26.41 -21.10 -20.10
CA VAL A 117 -25.05 -21.66 -20.15
C VAL A 117 -25.15 -23.01 -20.86
N GLY A 118 -24.25 -23.27 -21.81
CA GLY A 118 -24.28 -24.48 -22.63
C GLY A 118 -25.56 -24.57 -23.44
N THR A 119 -26.24 -25.73 -23.39
CA THR A 119 -27.50 -25.97 -24.13
C THR A 119 -28.72 -25.30 -23.51
N GLY A 120 -28.62 -24.77 -22.27
CA GLY A 120 -29.79 -24.21 -21.58
C GLY A 120 -30.83 -25.25 -21.15
N GLU A 121 -30.45 -26.52 -20.95
CA GLU A 121 -31.35 -27.57 -20.45
C GLU A 121 -32.00 -27.17 -19.09
N SER A 122 -31.24 -26.51 -18.23
CA SER A 122 -31.72 -26.03 -16.92
C SER A 122 -32.47 -24.70 -16.98
N TYR A 123 -32.61 -24.06 -18.15
CA TYR A 123 -33.30 -22.77 -18.28
C TYR A 123 -34.77 -22.88 -17.85
N ARG A 124 -35.21 -22.03 -16.92
CA ARG A 124 -36.60 -21.96 -16.41
C ARG A 124 -37.18 -20.54 -16.51
N GLY A 125 -36.58 -19.69 -17.33
CA GLY A 125 -37.06 -18.32 -17.56
C GLY A 125 -38.39 -18.27 -18.31
N ARG A 126 -38.84 -17.06 -18.62
CA ARG A 126 -40.21 -16.79 -19.09
C ARG A 126 -40.31 -16.33 -20.54
N ARG A 127 -39.22 -16.44 -21.31
CA ARG A 127 -39.26 -16.09 -22.74
C ARG A 127 -40.31 -16.97 -23.43
N SER A 128 -41.21 -16.33 -24.17
CA SER A 128 -42.37 -16.98 -24.82
C SER A 128 -42.52 -16.56 -26.28
N THR A 129 -41.42 -16.12 -26.88
CA THR A 129 -41.32 -15.67 -28.27
C THR A 129 -40.07 -16.25 -28.92
N THR A 130 -40.19 -16.61 -30.19
CA THR A 130 -39.11 -17.18 -30.98
C THR A 130 -38.12 -16.10 -31.44
N VAL A 131 -37.01 -16.51 -32.06
CA VAL A 131 -36.02 -15.60 -32.66
C VAL A 131 -36.62 -14.70 -33.76
N SER A 132 -37.64 -15.16 -34.49
CA SER A 132 -38.37 -14.35 -35.48
C SER A 132 -39.59 -13.64 -34.91
N GLY A 133 -39.71 -13.56 -33.58
CA GLY A 133 -40.79 -12.82 -32.90
C GLY A 133 -42.15 -13.53 -32.86
N ILE A 134 -42.23 -14.79 -33.27
CA ILE A 134 -43.48 -15.55 -33.25
C ILE A 134 -43.79 -15.97 -31.82
N ARG A 135 -45.05 -15.84 -31.39
CA ARG A 135 -45.48 -16.27 -30.06
C ARG A 135 -45.40 -17.79 -29.95
N CYS A 136 -44.95 -18.28 -28.79
CA CYS A 136 -44.93 -19.70 -28.52
C CYS A 136 -46.34 -20.24 -28.26
N GLN A 137 -46.61 -21.43 -28.78
CA GLN A 137 -47.73 -22.28 -28.38
C GLN A 137 -47.48 -22.82 -26.97
N ALA A 138 -48.55 -22.90 -26.16
CA ALA A 138 -48.48 -23.51 -24.84
C ALA A 138 -48.17 -25.00 -24.96
N TRP A 139 -47.24 -25.52 -24.15
CA TRP A 139 -46.87 -26.94 -24.17
C TRP A 139 -48.05 -27.87 -23.87
N ALA A 140 -49.05 -27.39 -23.12
CA ALA A 140 -50.28 -28.16 -22.86
C ALA A 140 -51.31 -28.07 -24.01
N SER A 141 -51.15 -27.14 -24.96
CA SER A 141 -52.04 -26.99 -26.10
C SER A 141 -51.65 -27.97 -27.21
N PRO A 142 -52.60 -28.68 -27.83
CA PRO A 142 -52.33 -29.46 -29.05
C PRO A 142 -52.44 -28.63 -30.34
N ILE A 143 -52.75 -27.33 -30.26
CA ILE A 143 -53.03 -26.45 -31.41
C ILE A 143 -52.09 -25.23 -31.40
N PRO A 144 -51.55 -24.79 -32.56
CA PRO A 144 -51.75 -25.35 -33.91
C PRO A 144 -50.93 -26.63 -34.21
N HIS A 145 -49.95 -26.98 -33.38
CA HIS A 145 -49.06 -28.10 -33.63
C HIS A 145 -49.21 -29.20 -32.58
N GLU A 146 -49.70 -30.36 -32.99
CA GLU A 146 -49.83 -31.52 -32.11
C GLU A 146 -48.45 -32.11 -31.78
N HIS A 147 -48.20 -32.52 -30.53
CA HIS A 147 -46.92 -33.09 -30.09
C HIS A 147 -47.03 -33.92 -28.80
N ASN A 148 -46.03 -34.76 -28.49
CA ASN A 148 -46.03 -35.66 -27.33
C ASN A 148 -45.13 -35.23 -26.15
N PHE A 149 -44.68 -33.97 -26.13
CA PHE A 149 -43.82 -33.43 -25.08
C PHE A 149 -44.49 -33.33 -23.70
N MET A 150 -45.81 -33.54 -23.59
CA MET A 150 -46.51 -33.64 -22.29
C MET A 150 -46.55 -35.07 -21.71
N SER A 151 -45.92 -36.04 -22.38
CA SER A 151 -45.84 -37.42 -21.91
C SER A 151 -45.05 -37.56 -20.60
N LYS A 152 -45.23 -38.70 -19.90
CA LYS A 152 -44.51 -38.99 -18.64
C LYS A 152 -42.99 -38.83 -18.76
N ARG A 153 -42.42 -39.04 -19.95
CA ARG A 153 -40.99 -38.88 -20.27
C ARG A 153 -40.45 -37.48 -19.96
N PHE A 154 -41.27 -36.45 -20.13
CA PHE A 154 -40.84 -35.05 -20.01
C PHE A 154 -41.36 -34.34 -18.75
N ARG A 155 -41.99 -35.08 -17.82
CA ARG A 155 -42.59 -34.52 -16.60
C ARG A 155 -41.63 -33.70 -15.73
N LYS A 156 -40.32 -33.96 -15.81
CA LYS A 156 -39.26 -33.24 -15.07
C LYS A 156 -38.66 -32.03 -15.81
N LYS A 157 -39.08 -31.74 -17.05
CA LYS A 157 -38.48 -30.72 -17.93
C LYS A 157 -39.12 -29.32 -17.82
N ASP A 158 -40.02 -29.12 -16.86
CA ASP A 158 -40.65 -27.82 -16.56
C ASP A 158 -41.34 -27.15 -17.78
N LEU A 159 -42.14 -27.91 -18.51
CA LEU A 159 -42.88 -27.45 -19.69
C LEU A 159 -44.16 -26.70 -19.31
N ARG A 160 -44.01 -25.60 -18.58
CA ARG A 160 -45.12 -24.75 -18.14
C ARG A 160 -45.43 -23.68 -19.18
N GLU A 161 -46.71 -23.32 -19.28
CA GLU A 161 -47.21 -22.27 -20.15
C GLU A 161 -46.72 -22.48 -21.59
N ASN A 162 -46.30 -21.41 -22.25
CA ASN A 162 -45.65 -21.39 -23.55
C ASN A 162 -44.18 -20.94 -23.45
N PHE A 163 -43.53 -21.15 -22.31
CA PHE A 163 -42.15 -20.70 -22.12
C PHE A 163 -41.17 -21.58 -22.88
N CYS A 164 -40.15 -20.97 -23.47
CA CYS A 164 -39.08 -21.66 -24.18
C CYS A 164 -38.32 -22.63 -23.27
N ARG A 165 -38.09 -23.86 -23.73
CA ARG A 165 -37.40 -24.93 -22.98
C ARG A 165 -36.54 -25.75 -23.93
N ASN A 166 -35.61 -26.51 -23.35
CA ASN A 166 -34.77 -27.44 -24.11
C ASN A 166 -34.95 -28.89 -23.61
N PRO A 167 -36.12 -29.51 -23.83
CA PRO A 167 -36.44 -30.83 -23.28
C PRO A 167 -35.59 -31.97 -23.87
N ASP A 168 -35.10 -31.79 -25.10
CA ASP A 168 -34.33 -32.73 -25.90
C ASP A 168 -32.81 -32.50 -25.85
N ASN A 169 -32.35 -31.51 -25.09
CA ASN A 169 -30.93 -31.13 -24.96
C ASN A 169 -30.28 -30.77 -26.30
N SER A 170 -31.03 -30.09 -27.15
CA SER A 170 -30.58 -29.60 -28.45
C SER A 170 -29.43 -28.59 -28.30
N SER A 171 -28.43 -28.67 -29.19
CA SER A 171 -27.28 -27.77 -29.20
C SER A 171 -27.63 -26.33 -29.61
N VAL A 172 -28.76 -26.12 -30.28
CA VAL A 172 -29.23 -24.77 -30.66
C VAL A 172 -29.88 -24.01 -29.49
N GLY A 173 -30.09 -24.68 -28.36
CA GLY A 173 -30.64 -24.08 -27.16
C GLY A 173 -32.17 -24.20 -27.02
N PRO A 174 -32.79 -23.43 -26.11
CA PRO A 174 -34.22 -23.53 -25.85
C PRO A 174 -35.08 -23.07 -27.03
N TRP A 175 -36.15 -23.82 -27.27
CA TRP A 175 -37.09 -23.63 -28.36
C TRP A 175 -38.53 -23.77 -27.84
N CYS A 176 -39.49 -23.47 -28.71
CA CYS A 176 -40.91 -23.72 -28.46
C CYS A 176 -41.62 -24.07 -29.77
N PHE A 177 -42.78 -24.72 -29.66
CA PHE A 177 -43.75 -24.78 -30.77
C PHE A 177 -44.29 -23.37 -31.01
N THR A 178 -44.56 -23.00 -32.26
CA THR A 178 -45.01 -21.65 -32.58
C THR A 178 -46.53 -21.59 -32.70
N THR A 179 -47.11 -20.39 -32.67
CA THR A 179 -48.54 -20.20 -32.96
C THR A 179 -48.83 -20.04 -34.47
N ASP A 180 -47.82 -20.16 -35.34
CA ASP A 180 -47.99 -20.04 -36.79
C ASP A 180 -48.35 -21.42 -37.38
N PRO A 181 -49.50 -21.59 -38.05
CA PRO A 181 -49.95 -22.91 -38.51
C PRO A 181 -49.09 -23.52 -39.63
N ARG A 182 -48.18 -22.76 -40.25
CA ARG A 182 -47.31 -23.23 -41.33
C ARG A 182 -46.35 -24.32 -40.86
N ALA A 183 -46.24 -25.41 -41.62
CA ALA A 183 -45.50 -26.59 -41.22
C ALA A 183 -43.99 -26.32 -41.05
N GLU A 184 -43.43 -25.43 -41.86
CA GLU A 184 -42.02 -25.00 -41.80
C GLU A 184 -41.68 -24.18 -40.55
N LEU A 185 -42.68 -23.63 -39.85
CA LEU A 185 -42.53 -22.88 -38.61
C LEU A 185 -43.09 -23.65 -37.40
N ARG A 186 -43.24 -24.97 -37.52
CA ARG A 186 -43.77 -25.82 -36.45
C ARG A 186 -43.13 -25.59 -35.10
N HIS A 187 -41.80 -25.48 -35.08
CA HIS A 187 -41.04 -25.11 -33.89
C HIS A 187 -39.87 -24.22 -34.30
N GLN A 188 -39.42 -23.39 -33.38
CA GLN A 188 -38.30 -22.52 -33.63
C GLN A 188 -37.56 -22.22 -32.33
N GLN A 189 -36.26 -21.98 -32.44
CA GLN A 189 -35.45 -21.53 -31.32
C GLN A 189 -35.88 -20.15 -30.83
N CYS A 190 -35.68 -19.91 -29.55
CA CYS A 190 -36.06 -18.65 -28.93
C CYS A 190 -34.96 -17.59 -28.93
N GLY A 191 -33.74 -17.92 -29.37
CA GLY A 191 -32.63 -16.95 -29.42
C GLY A 191 -32.27 -16.37 -28.06
N ILE A 192 -32.31 -17.19 -27.01
CA ILE A 192 -31.85 -16.79 -25.66
C ILE A 192 -30.33 -16.70 -25.69
N PRO A 193 -29.73 -15.54 -25.33
CA PRO A 193 -28.29 -15.36 -25.42
C PRO A 193 -27.55 -16.27 -24.43
N GLN A 194 -26.32 -16.66 -24.79
CA GLN A 194 -25.40 -17.25 -23.81
C GLN A 194 -25.05 -16.21 -22.75
N CYS A 195 -24.86 -16.62 -21.50
CA CYS A 195 -24.50 -15.70 -20.42
C CYS A 195 -23.14 -15.01 -20.68
N SER A 196 -22.25 -15.66 -21.44
CA SER A 196 -21.00 -15.09 -21.96
C SER A 196 -21.19 -13.99 -23.03
N GLN A 197 -22.41 -13.78 -23.52
CA GLN A 197 -22.74 -12.85 -24.59
C GLN A 197 -23.73 -11.75 -24.18
N VAL A 198 -24.33 -11.84 -22.99
CA VAL A 198 -25.27 -10.82 -22.47
C VAL A 198 -24.57 -9.49 -22.30
N GLU A 199 -23.37 -9.53 -21.74
CA GLU A 199 -22.50 -8.39 -21.54
C GLU A 199 -21.13 -8.81 -22.04
N CYS A 200 -20.51 -7.95 -22.83
CA CYS A 200 -19.20 -8.21 -23.40
C CYS A 200 -18.12 -7.54 -22.54
N ILE A 201 -16.89 -8.06 -22.61
CA ILE A 201 -15.74 -7.46 -21.94
C ILE A 201 -15.13 -6.37 -22.81
N HIS A 202 -14.79 -5.27 -22.16
CA HIS A 202 -13.86 -4.27 -22.66
C HIS A 202 -12.50 -4.50 -22.00
N CYS A 203 -11.41 -4.21 -22.70
CA CYS A 203 -10.05 -4.42 -22.19
C CYS A 203 -9.84 -5.87 -21.69
N ASN A 204 -9.53 -6.04 -20.40
CA ASN A 204 -9.37 -7.29 -19.67
C ASN A 204 -10.56 -7.62 -18.76
N GLY A 205 -11.66 -6.87 -18.84
CA GLY A 205 -12.91 -7.15 -18.11
C GLY A 205 -12.92 -6.81 -16.62
N GLU A 206 -12.13 -5.84 -16.15
CA GLU A 206 -12.20 -5.33 -14.75
C GLU A 206 -13.59 -4.75 -14.39
N GLU A 207 -14.20 -4.07 -15.34
CA GLU A 207 -15.53 -3.48 -15.21
C GLU A 207 -16.66 -4.46 -15.52
N TYR A 208 -16.34 -5.69 -15.95
CA TYR A 208 -17.37 -6.68 -16.31
C TYR A 208 -18.29 -6.96 -15.12
N ARG A 209 -19.60 -6.80 -15.30
CA ARG A 209 -20.63 -7.11 -14.29
C ARG A 209 -21.65 -8.14 -14.78
N GLY A 210 -21.40 -8.75 -15.94
CA GLY A 210 -22.31 -9.71 -16.54
C GLY A 210 -22.49 -11.02 -15.74
N PRO A 211 -23.45 -11.85 -16.17
CA PRO A 211 -23.96 -12.99 -15.40
C PRO A 211 -23.21 -14.31 -15.67
N MET A 212 -22.03 -14.28 -16.29
CA MET A 212 -21.25 -15.50 -16.55
C MET A 212 -20.77 -16.10 -15.22
N ASP A 213 -21.13 -17.35 -14.94
CA ASP A 213 -20.80 -18.07 -13.70
C ASP A 213 -20.16 -19.45 -13.95
N HIS A 214 -19.61 -19.64 -15.14
CA HIS A 214 -18.86 -20.83 -15.53
C HIS A 214 -17.52 -20.44 -16.18
N THR A 215 -16.54 -21.31 -16.04
CA THR A 215 -15.19 -21.14 -16.63
C THR A 215 -15.19 -21.52 -18.11
N GLU A 216 -14.07 -21.26 -18.81
CA GLU A 216 -13.88 -21.64 -20.21
C GLU A 216 -13.98 -23.16 -20.45
N SER A 217 -13.55 -23.99 -19.49
CA SER A 217 -13.76 -25.45 -19.53
C SER A 217 -15.16 -25.90 -19.07
N GLY A 218 -16.05 -24.95 -18.73
CA GLY A 218 -17.42 -25.23 -18.30
C GLY A 218 -17.57 -25.62 -16.82
N LYS A 219 -16.56 -25.38 -15.97
CA LYS A 219 -16.67 -25.61 -14.52
C LYS A 219 -17.52 -24.54 -13.88
N GLU A 220 -18.37 -24.92 -12.93
CA GLU A 220 -19.20 -23.97 -12.17
C GLU A 220 -18.31 -23.17 -11.21
N CYS A 221 -18.49 -21.85 -11.19
CA CYS A 221 -17.76 -20.96 -10.31
C CYS A 221 -18.18 -21.11 -8.84
N GLN A 222 -17.23 -20.94 -7.93
CA GLN A 222 -17.45 -20.79 -6.50
C GLN A 222 -17.82 -19.34 -6.18
N ARG A 223 -18.83 -19.17 -5.33
CA ARG A 223 -19.25 -17.88 -4.77
C ARG A 223 -18.13 -17.18 -4.02
N TRP A 224 -18.00 -15.88 -4.26
CA TRP A 224 -17.01 -15.02 -3.62
C TRP A 224 -17.24 -14.86 -2.11
N ASP A 225 -18.48 -15.05 -1.64
CA ASP A 225 -18.82 -15.04 -0.20
C ASP A 225 -18.63 -16.40 0.50
N LEU A 226 -18.06 -17.40 -0.21
CA LEU A 226 -17.76 -18.73 0.32
C LEU A 226 -16.25 -19.01 0.31
N ASN A 227 -15.84 -19.88 1.22
CA ASN A 227 -14.44 -20.30 1.39
C ASN A 227 -14.25 -21.82 1.14
N ASP A 228 -15.18 -22.43 0.39
CA ASP A 228 -15.25 -23.86 0.14
C ASP A 228 -15.70 -24.13 -1.32
N PRO A 229 -15.01 -25.01 -2.08
CA PRO A 229 -13.83 -25.79 -1.66
C PRO A 229 -12.54 -24.96 -1.45
N HIS A 230 -12.44 -23.78 -2.05
CA HIS A 230 -11.20 -22.99 -2.02
C HIS A 230 -11.31 -21.79 -1.08
N LYS A 231 -10.38 -21.68 -0.11
CA LYS A 231 -10.26 -20.49 0.73
C LYS A 231 -9.56 -19.37 -0.04
N HIS A 232 -10.06 -18.14 0.05
CA HIS A 232 -9.46 -17.02 -0.66
C HIS A 232 -9.69 -15.67 0.01
N GLN A 233 -8.90 -14.67 -0.39
CA GLN A 233 -8.96 -13.31 0.18
C GLN A 233 -10.05 -12.42 -0.42
N TYR A 234 -10.55 -12.74 -1.62
CA TYR A 234 -11.51 -11.93 -2.40
C TYR A 234 -12.95 -12.03 -1.88
N HIS A 235 -13.16 -11.69 -0.61
CA HIS A 235 -14.49 -11.67 -0.02
C HIS A 235 -15.20 -10.33 -0.33
N PRO A 236 -16.49 -10.32 -0.71
CA PRO A 236 -17.20 -9.09 -1.11
C PRO A 236 -17.19 -7.99 -0.03
N LYS A 237 -17.26 -8.37 1.25
CA LYS A 237 -17.14 -7.42 2.38
C LYS A 237 -15.77 -6.71 2.45
N ARG A 238 -14.70 -7.31 1.91
CA ARG A 238 -13.35 -6.74 1.89
C ARG A 238 -13.10 -5.90 0.63
N TYR A 239 -13.82 -6.19 -0.46
CA TYR A 239 -13.70 -5.53 -1.77
C TYR A 239 -15.09 -5.14 -2.32
N PRO A 240 -15.80 -4.21 -1.65
CA PRO A 240 -17.19 -3.86 -2.01
C PRO A 240 -17.31 -3.18 -3.38
N ASP A 241 -16.25 -2.52 -3.84
CA ASP A 241 -16.12 -1.80 -5.12
C ASP A 241 -15.88 -2.73 -6.32
N LYS A 242 -15.48 -3.99 -6.07
CA LYS A 242 -15.13 -4.96 -7.12
C LYS A 242 -16.32 -5.73 -7.69
N GLY A 243 -17.53 -5.48 -7.20
CA GLY A 243 -18.77 -6.11 -7.70
C GLY A 243 -18.71 -7.64 -7.63
N LEU A 244 -18.17 -8.19 -6.54
CA LEU A 244 -17.98 -9.64 -6.32
C LEU A 244 -19.31 -10.32 -5.94
N ASP A 245 -20.31 -10.14 -6.80
CA ASP A 245 -21.66 -10.65 -6.58
C ASP A 245 -21.73 -12.14 -6.90
N ASP A 246 -22.38 -12.90 -5.99
CA ASP A 246 -22.57 -14.34 -6.10
C ASP A 246 -21.28 -15.10 -6.49
N ASN A 247 -21.30 -15.89 -7.56
CA ASN A 247 -20.16 -16.60 -8.15
C ASN A 247 -19.88 -16.15 -9.58
N TYR A 248 -20.30 -14.94 -9.96
CA TYR A 248 -20.07 -14.46 -11.31
C TYR A 248 -18.57 -14.23 -11.55
N CYS A 249 -18.13 -14.49 -12.78
CA CYS A 249 -16.77 -14.21 -13.22
C CYS A 249 -16.47 -12.73 -13.06
N ARG A 250 -15.34 -12.41 -12.44
CA ARG A 250 -14.89 -11.04 -12.18
C ARG A 250 -13.39 -10.95 -12.37
N ASN A 251 -12.88 -9.73 -12.51
CA ASN A 251 -11.44 -9.49 -12.56
C ASN A 251 -11.01 -8.50 -11.47
N PRO A 252 -11.08 -8.88 -10.17
CA PRO A 252 -10.82 -7.94 -9.07
C PRO A 252 -9.36 -7.48 -8.99
N ASN A 253 -8.44 -8.23 -9.60
CA ASN A 253 -7.00 -8.06 -9.50
C ASN A 253 -6.32 -7.73 -10.85
N GLY A 254 -7.09 -7.33 -11.86
CA GLY A 254 -6.55 -6.86 -13.14
C GLY A 254 -5.78 -7.90 -13.95
N ARG A 255 -6.12 -9.20 -13.83
CA ARG A 255 -5.57 -10.28 -14.68
C ARG A 255 -5.94 -10.09 -16.16
N HIS A 256 -5.49 -10.99 -17.01
CA HIS A 256 -5.76 -10.95 -18.46
C HIS A 256 -7.26 -10.96 -18.81
N LYS A 257 -8.08 -11.76 -18.12
CA LYS A 257 -9.53 -11.88 -18.36
C LYS A 257 -10.26 -12.10 -17.03
N PRO A 258 -11.60 -11.91 -16.99
CA PRO A 258 -12.39 -12.32 -15.84
C PRO A 258 -12.20 -13.80 -15.54
N TRP A 259 -12.20 -14.11 -14.26
CA TRP A 259 -11.95 -15.44 -13.72
C TRP A 259 -12.85 -15.66 -12.51
N CYS A 260 -12.88 -16.90 -12.04
CA CYS A 260 -13.52 -17.24 -10.77
C CYS A 260 -12.77 -18.40 -10.10
N PHE A 261 -12.94 -18.53 -8.78
CA PHE A 261 -12.64 -19.81 -8.13
C PHE A 261 -13.61 -20.87 -8.64
N THR A 262 -13.19 -22.12 -8.78
CA THR A 262 -14.09 -23.17 -9.29
C THR A 262 -14.67 -24.02 -8.16
N THR A 263 -15.78 -24.70 -8.41
CA THR A 263 -16.31 -25.70 -7.47
C THR A 263 -15.57 -27.05 -7.55
N ASP A 264 -14.65 -27.23 -8.51
CA ASP A 264 -13.80 -28.41 -8.63
C ASP A 264 -12.63 -28.31 -7.62
N PRO A 265 -12.49 -29.26 -6.68
CA PRO A 265 -11.39 -29.27 -5.71
C PRO A 265 -9.99 -29.31 -6.33
N ASN A 266 -9.86 -29.81 -7.57
CA ASN A 266 -8.56 -29.93 -8.25
C ASN A 266 -8.18 -28.66 -9.04
N THR A 267 -9.14 -27.80 -9.32
CA THR A 267 -8.93 -26.57 -10.09
C THR A 267 -9.27 -25.36 -9.22
N PRO A 268 -8.30 -24.75 -8.52
CA PRO A 268 -8.58 -23.64 -7.62
C PRO A 268 -9.32 -22.47 -8.28
N TRP A 269 -8.85 -22.06 -9.46
CA TRP A 269 -9.43 -20.97 -10.24
C TRP A 269 -9.15 -21.20 -11.73
N GLU A 270 -9.96 -20.57 -12.58
CA GLU A 270 -9.81 -20.63 -14.04
C GLU A 270 -10.41 -19.38 -14.68
N TYR A 271 -9.98 -19.06 -15.90
CA TYR A 271 -10.55 -17.96 -16.69
C TYR A 271 -11.95 -18.31 -17.21
N CYS A 272 -12.72 -17.27 -17.51
CA CYS A 272 -14.03 -17.39 -18.13
C CYS A 272 -13.98 -16.92 -19.59
N ASP A 273 -14.67 -17.65 -20.47
CA ASP A 273 -14.82 -17.27 -21.87
C ASP A 273 -16.01 -16.31 -22.04
N ILE A 274 -15.72 -15.03 -22.21
CA ILE A 274 -16.71 -13.95 -22.33
C ILE A 274 -16.44 -13.19 -23.63
N LYS A 275 -17.51 -12.86 -24.38
CA LYS A 275 -17.44 -12.13 -25.65
C LYS A 275 -16.70 -10.81 -25.46
N VAL A 276 -15.75 -10.49 -26.34
CA VAL A 276 -15.12 -9.16 -26.42
C VAL A 276 -16.04 -8.24 -27.23
N CYS A 277 -16.23 -7.00 -26.79
CA CYS A 277 -17.09 -6.06 -27.51
C CYS A 277 -16.47 -5.68 -28.88
N GLU A 278 -17.30 -5.64 -29.93
CA GLU A 278 -16.88 -5.30 -31.31
C GLU A 278 -16.46 -3.83 -31.46
N THR A 279 -16.88 -2.98 -30.52
CA THR A 279 -16.44 -1.60 -30.41
C THR A 279 -15.52 -1.46 -29.19
N SER A 280 -14.31 -0.98 -29.42
CA SER A 280 -13.53 -0.37 -28.34
C SER A 280 -14.39 0.80 -27.82
N PRO A 281 -14.80 0.80 -26.55
CA PRO A 281 -15.46 1.96 -26.01
C PRO A 281 -14.44 3.08 -26.15
N LYS A 282 -14.87 4.26 -26.64
CA LYS A 282 -14.06 5.46 -26.47
C LYS A 282 -13.79 5.53 -24.98
N SER A 283 -12.55 5.28 -24.56
CA SER A 283 -12.23 5.37 -23.15
C SER A 283 -12.61 6.78 -22.72
N ASN A 284 -13.46 6.92 -21.71
CA ASN A 284 -13.70 8.23 -21.07
C ASN A 284 -12.42 8.79 -20.41
N VAL A 285 -11.32 8.04 -20.50
CA VAL A 285 -9.98 8.43 -20.11
C VAL A 285 -9.44 9.40 -21.15
N VAL A 286 -9.16 10.63 -20.71
CA VAL A 286 -8.51 11.67 -21.52
C VAL A 286 -7.11 11.20 -21.88
N GLU A 287 -6.86 11.02 -23.18
CA GLU A 287 -5.54 10.62 -23.67
C GLU A 287 -4.57 11.81 -23.63
N THR A 288 -3.37 11.55 -23.13
CA THR A 288 -2.36 12.59 -22.89
C THR A 288 -0.98 12.09 -23.30
N THR A 289 -0.19 12.92 -23.98
CA THR A 289 1.10 12.51 -24.56
C THR A 289 2.30 13.16 -23.88
N GLU A 290 2.15 14.36 -23.34
CA GLU A 290 3.23 15.12 -22.72
C GLU A 290 3.22 15.05 -21.19
N CYS A 291 2.07 14.72 -20.62
CA CYS A 291 1.80 14.67 -19.19
C CYS A 291 0.80 13.53 -18.91
N TYR A 292 0.61 13.11 -17.66
CA TYR A 292 -0.37 12.09 -17.30
C TYR A 292 -1.53 12.69 -16.49
N GLN A 293 -2.75 12.17 -16.62
CA GLN A 293 -3.92 12.57 -15.80
C GLN A 293 -4.37 11.43 -14.88
N GLY A 294 -4.87 11.77 -13.69
CA GLY A 294 -5.23 10.78 -12.68
C GLY A 294 -4.05 9.89 -12.34
N ARG A 295 -4.20 8.58 -12.52
CA ARG A 295 -3.12 7.58 -12.36
C ARG A 295 -2.25 7.38 -13.61
N GLY A 296 -2.56 8.07 -14.70
CA GLY A 296 -1.83 7.95 -15.96
C GLY A 296 -2.18 6.72 -16.80
N GLU A 297 -3.36 6.12 -16.58
CA GLU A 297 -3.88 5.03 -17.42
C GLU A 297 -4.18 5.48 -18.86
N GLY A 298 -4.45 6.77 -19.05
CA GLY A 298 -4.63 7.43 -20.34
C GLY A 298 -3.35 8.02 -20.93
N TYR A 299 -2.19 7.83 -20.29
CA TYR A 299 -0.94 8.33 -20.83
C TYR A 299 -0.54 7.51 -22.07
N ARG A 300 -0.23 8.22 -23.16
CA ARG A 300 0.11 7.68 -24.49
C ARG A 300 1.42 8.25 -25.03
N GLY A 301 2.19 8.95 -24.19
CA GLY A 301 3.48 9.54 -24.57
C GLY A 301 4.57 8.52 -24.85
N THR A 302 5.75 9.02 -25.21
CA THR A 302 6.88 8.21 -25.70
C THR A 302 8.04 8.10 -24.72
N VAL A 303 7.85 8.54 -23.47
CA VAL A 303 8.89 8.42 -22.43
C VAL A 303 9.20 6.94 -22.19
N ASP A 304 10.46 6.57 -22.32
CA ASP A 304 10.98 5.20 -22.16
C ASP A 304 12.36 5.16 -21.46
N VAL A 305 12.87 6.32 -21.04
CA VAL A 305 14.15 6.50 -20.35
C VAL A 305 13.98 7.41 -19.14
N MET A 306 14.62 7.07 -18.03
CA MET A 306 14.66 7.90 -16.83
C MET A 306 15.89 8.82 -16.79
N PRO A 307 15.86 9.93 -16.02
CA PRO A 307 17.03 10.78 -15.76
C PRO A 307 18.23 10.03 -15.13
N THR A 308 17.97 8.89 -14.49
CA THR A 308 19.00 7.99 -13.96
C THR A 308 19.69 7.15 -15.04
N GLY A 309 19.23 7.18 -16.30
CA GLY A 309 19.77 6.45 -17.44
C GLY A 309 19.19 5.04 -17.66
N LEU A 310 18.26 4.59 -16.80
CA LEU A 310 17.58 3.29 -16.98
C LEU A 310 16.57 3.35 -18.13
N ILE A 311 16.58 2.33 -18.98
CA ILE A 311 15.74 2.19 -20.18
C ILE A 311 14.63 1.19 -19.89
N CYS A 312 13.43 1.48 -20.39
CA CYS A 312 12.31 0.56 -20.34
C CYS A 312 12.51 -0.64 -21.29
N GLN A 313 12.14 -1.83 -20.82
CA GLN A 313 11.99 -3.04 -21.63
C GLN A 313 10.72 -2.93 -22.48
N ARG A 314 10.75 -3.48 -23.71
CA ARG A 314 9.57 -3.55 -24.58
C ARG A 314 8.49 -4.44 -23.99
N TRP A 315 7.23 -4.04 -24.09
CA TRP A 315 6.08 -4.79 -23.57
C TRP A 315 5.79 -6.10 -24.32
N ASP A 316 6.30 -6.25 -25.55
CA ASP A 316 6.25 -7.50 -26.30
C ASP A 316 7.47 -8.42 -26.04
N SER A 317 8.47 -7.96 -25.28
CA SER A 317 9.65 -8.75 -24.89
C SER A 317 9.40 -9.49 -23.58
N GLN A 318 9.94 -10.71 -23.47
CA GLN A 318 9.95 -11.51 -22.24
C GLN A 318 11.34 -11.59 -21.61
N TYR A 319 12.25 -10.70 -22.01
CA TYR A 319 13.64 -10.62 -21.53
C TYR A 319 14.07 -9.15 -21.34
N PRO A 320 14.80 -8.80 -20.25
CA PRO A 320 15.24 -9.69 -19.16
C PRO A 320 14.11 -10.16 -18.21
N HIS A 321 12.98 -9.45 -18.16
CA HIS A 321 11.88 -9.78 -17.26
C HIS A 321 10.71 -10.43 -18.01
N ASN A 322 10.32 -11.63 -17.59
CA ASN A 322 9.10 -12.29 -18.07
C ASN A 322 7.87 -11.71 -17.36
N HIS A 323 6.82 -11.36 -18.10
CA HIS A 323 5.63 -10.71 -17.57
C HIS A 323 4.36 -10.93 -18.39
N THR A 324 3.20 -10.74 -17.73
CA THR A 324 1.88 -10.93 -18.34
C THR A 324 1.34 -9.69 -19.08
N PHE A 325 1.96 -8.52 -18.92
CA PHE A 325 1.51 -7.25 -19.52
C PHE A 325 1.91 -7.14 -21.00
N THR A 326 1.22 -7.88 -21.88
CA THR A 326 1.49 -7.86 -23.32
C THR A 326 0.46 -7.02 -24.08
N PRO A 327 0.82 -6.45 -25.25
CA PRO A 327 -0.12 -5.73 -26.10
C PRO A 327 -1.35 -6.55 -26.47
N GLN A 328 -1.19 -7.86 -26.65
CA GLN A 328 -2.27 -8.79 -26.98
C GLN A 328 -3.21 -9.02 -25.81
N ALA A 329 -2.69 -9.07 -24.57
CA ALA A 329 -3.48 -9.27 -23.36
C ALA A 329 -4.19 -8.00 -22.88
N TYR A 330 -3.62 -6.82 -23.16
CA TYR A 330 -4.17 -5.51 -22.78
C TYR A 330 -4.28 -4.54 -23.98
N PRO A 331 -5.12 -4.84 -25.00
CA PRO A 331 -5.17 -4.06 -26.24
C PRO A 331 -5.52 -2.57 -26.03
N CYS A 332 -6.25 -2.26 -24.96
CA CYS A 332 -6.72 -0.90 -24.68
C CYS A 332 -5.75 -0.06 -23.83
N LYS A 333 -4.66 -0.65 -23.31
CA LYS A 333 -3.70 0.04 -22.43
C LYS A 333 -2.51 0.65 -23.19
N ASP A 334 -2.54 0.60 -24.53
CA ASP A 334 -1.49 1.13 -25.43
C ASP A 334 -0.07 0.65 -25.07
N LEU A 335 0.10 -0.65 -24.81
CA LEU A 335 1.39 -1.25 -24.45
C LEU A 335 2.32 -1.41 -25.67
N ARG A 336 2.51 -0.36 -26.46
CA ARG A 336 3.39 -0.35 -27.64
C ARG A 336 4.83 -0.02 -27.27
N GLU A 337 5.76 -0.58 -28.02
CA GLU A 337 7.21 -0.41 -27.83
C GLU A 337 7.61 -0.68 -26.36
N ASN A 338 8.45 0.19 -25.79
CA ASN A 338 8.90 0.19 -24.40
C ASN A 338 8.40 1.43 -23.63
N TYR A 339 7.39 2.13 -24.13
CA TYR A 339 6.96 3.39 -23.50
C TYR A 339 6.32 3.15 -22.13
N CYS A 340 6.51 4.09 -21.22
CA CYS A 340 5.89 4.07 -19.89
C CYS A 340 4.37 4.02 -19.98
N ARG A 341 3.73 3.06 -19.30
CA ARG A 341 2.28 2.88 -19.29
C ARG A 341 1.80 2.52 -17.90
N ASN A 342 0.50 2.58 -17.68
CA ASN A 342 -0.09 2.13 -16.42
C ASN A 342 -1.21 1.11 -16.66
N PRO A 343 -0.86 -0.13 -17.04
CA PRO A 343 -1.86 -1.15 -17.37
C PRO A 343 -2.67 -1.64 -16.17
N ASP A 344 -2.10 -1.61 -14.96
CA ASP A 344 -2.69 -2.15 -13.73
C ASP A 344 -3.19 -1.08 -12.74
N GLY A 345 -3.26 0.19 -13.17
CA GLY A 345 -3.85 1.28 -12.38
C GLY A 345 -3.08 1.60 -11.09
N ARG A 346 -1.75 1.41 -11.09
CA ARG A 346 -0.82 1.87 -10.04
C ARG A 346 -0.84 3.38 -9.90
N GLU A 347 -0.12 3.93 -8.93
CA GLU A 347 -0.11 5.38 -8.70
C GLU A 347 0.46 6.19 -9.88
N PHE A 348 1.39 5.64 -10.67
CA PHE A 348 2.07 6.33 -11.76
C PHE A 348 2.26 5.44 -12.99
N PRO A 349 2.43 6.02 -14.19
CA PRO A 349 2.99 5.29 -15.33
C PRO A 349 4.33 4.65 -14.95
N TRP A 350 4.55 3.42 -15.42
CA TRP A 350 5.70 2.60 -15.10
C TRP A 350 6.10 1.74 -16.30
N CYS A 351 7.25 1.08 -16.21
CA CYS A 351 7.68 0.08 -17.20
C CYS A 351 8.57 -0.99 -16.54
N PHE A 352 8.73 -2.13 -17.21
CA PHE A 352 9.82 -3.07 -16.92
C PHE A 352 11.14 -2.44 -17.34
N THR A 353 12.25 -2.76 -16.69
CA THR A 353 13.56 -2.17 -17.05
C THR A 353 14.42 -3.14 -17.84
N THR A 354 15.38 -2.63 -18.61
CA THR A 354 16.39 -3.46 -19.29
C THR A 354 17.50 -3.96 -18.34
N ASP A 355 17.55 -3.50 -17.08
CA ASP A 355 18.48 -4.01 -16.06
C ASP A 355 17.88 -5.26 -15.38
N PRO A 356 18.54 -6.43 -15.43
CA PRO A 356 18.03 -7.65 -14.80
C PRO A 356 17.93 -7.55 -13.26
N ARG A 357 18.58 -6.58 -12.61
CA ARG A 357 18.52 -6.35 -11.16
C ARG A 357 17.32 -5.50 -10.73
N VAL A 358 16.69 -4.77 -11.66
CA VAL A 358 15.57 -3.87 -11.37
C VAL A 358 14.38 -4.27 -12.23
N GLN A 359 13.41 -4.96 -11.64
CA GLN A 359 12.31 -5.53 -12.41
C GLN A 359 11.39 -4.47 -13.04
N THR A 360 10.95 -3.48 -12.26
CA THR A 360 10.06 -2.40 -12.70
C THR A 360 10.45 -1.07 -12.11
N MET A 361 10.15 0.03 -12.80
CA MET A 361 10.36 1.38 -12.29
C MET A 361 9.19 2.31 -12.63
N PHE A 362 8.95 3.32 -11.78
CA PHE A 362 7.98 4.37 -12.06
C PHE A 362 8.59 5.47 -12.93
N CYS A 363 7.83 5.90 -13.94
CA CYS A 363 8.22 6.94 -14.88
C CYS A 363 7.90 8.33 -14.33
N THR A 364 8.65 8.72 -13.31
CA THR A 364 8.47 9.96 -12.54
C THR A 364 8.87 11.24 -13.28
N ASN A 365 9.46 11.13 -14.47
CA ASN A 365 9.77 12.25 -15.35
C ASN A 365 8.59 12.70 -16.22
N ILE A 366 7.46 11.99 -16.20
CA ILE A 366 6.25 12.42 -16.89
C ILE A 366 5.51 13.41 -15.97
N PRO A 367 5.28 14.66 -16.38
CA PRO A 367 4.54 15.65 -15.57
C PRO A 367 3.04 15.30 -15.50
N GLN A 368 2.29 15.83 -14.52
CA GLN A 368 0.83 15.64 -14.45
C GLN A 368 0.11 16.74 -15.25
N CYS A 369 -0.93 16.42 -16.03
CA CYS A 369 -1.60 17.46 -16.81
C CYS A 369 -2.42 18.41 -15.94
N GLY A 370 -2.50 19.67 -16.34
CA GLY A 370 -3.15 20.73 -15.57
C GLY A 370 -2.24 21.42 -14.56
N THR A 371 -0.99 20.96 -14.39
CA THR A 371 0.02 21.68 -13.62
C THR A 371 0.82 22.67 -14.49
N GLN A 372 0.11 23.56 -15.18
CA GLN A 372 0.64 24.91 -15.47
C GLN A 372 -0.42 25.96 -15.10
N ASN A 373 -0.33 26.32 -13.82
CA ASN A 373 -0.69 27.58 -13.17
C ASN A 373 -2.17 27.88 -12.90
N ASN A 374 -2.70 27.20 -11.88
CA ASN A 374 -3.14 27.93 -10.69
C ASN A 374 -2.45 27.32 -9.46
N PRO A 375 -1.59 28.07 -8.74
CA PRO A 375 -0.97 27.58 -7.52
C PRO A 375 -2.03 27.63 -6.41
N VAL A 376 -2.69 26.51 -6.13
CA VAL A 376 -2.87 26.18 -4.72
C VAL A 376 -1.57 25.48 -4.37
N SER A 377 -0.60 26.29 -3.97
CA SER A 377 0.69 25.82 -3.52
C SER A 377 0.44 24.75 -2.45
N ASP A 378 0.78 23.49 -2.75
CA ASP A 378 0.86 22.44 -1.72
C ASP A 378 2.09 22.73 -0.88
N CYS A 379 1.92 23.76 -0.09
CA CYS A 379 2.90 24.35 0.76
C CYS A 379 2.28 24.54 2.12
N TYR A 380 3.14 24.71 3.11
CA TYR A 380 2.68 25.00 4.44
C TYR A 380 3.04 26.43 4.85
N GLU A 381 2.13 27.07 5.57
CA GLU A 381 2.40 28.35 6.24
C GLU A 381 2.94 28.11 7.65
N GLY A 382 3.79 29.02 8.14
CA GLY A 382 4.48 28.88 9.43
C GLY A 382 5.32 27.60 9.45
N PHE A 383 5.03 26.70 10.41
CA PHE A 383 5.63 25.37 10.49
C PHE A 383 4.73 24.25 9.92
N GLY A 384 3.55 24.58 9.39
CA GLY A 384 2.61 23.59 8.85
C GLY A 384 1.74 22.90 9.89
N GLU A 385 1.51 23.56 11.02
CA GLU A 385 0.59 23.12 12.09
C GLU A 385 -0.83 22.87 11.54
N ASN A 386 -1.25 23.71 10.58
CA ASN A 386 -2.55 23.64 9.93
C ASN A 386 -2.46 23.07 8.50
N TYR A 387 -1.33 22.47 8.14
CA TYR A 387 -1.17 21.89 6.82
C TYR A 387 -2.15 20.72 6.66
N GLN A 388 -3.10 20.86 5.73
CA GLN A 388 -4.13 19.86 5.42
C GLN A 388 -3.99 19.28 4.01
N GLY A 389 -2.83 19.48 3.36
CA GLY A 389 -2.57 18.98 2.02
C GLY A 389 -2.54 17.44 1.94
N GLU A 390 -2.48 16.93 0.72
CA GLU A 390 -2.63 15.50 0.43
C GLU A 390 -1.30 14.77 0.23
N GLN A 391 -0.17 15.42 0.54
CA GLN A 391 1.13 14.77 0.50
C GLN A 391 1.13 13.57 1.46
N SER A 392 1.49 12.38 0.96
CA SER A 392 1.48 11.12 1.72
C SER A 392 2.79 10.33 1.60
N ARG A 393 3.87 11.03 1.21
CA ARG A 393 5.22 10.47 1.13
C ARG A 393 6.22 11.33 1.87
N THR A 394 7.10 10.64 2.58
CA THR A 394 8.25 11.24 3.25
C THR A 394 9.31 11.67 2.24
N ARG A 395 10.28 12.48 2.66
CA ARG A 395 11.43 12.93 1.87
C ARG A 395 12.36 11.77 1.48
N SER A 396 12.41 10.70 2.28
CA SER A 396 13.07 9.45 1.92
C SER A 396 12.23 8.59 0.96
N ASN A 397 11.16 9.17 0.42
CA ASN A 397 10.23 8.57 -0.53
C ASN A 397 9.49 7.32 0.02
N LEU A 398 9.41 7.19 1.35
CA LEU A 398 8.64 6.13 2.02
C LEU A 398 7.18 6.54 2.14
N PRO A 399 6.22 5.62 1.89
CA PRO A 399 4.80 5.91 2.05
C PRO A 399 4.46 6.11 3.52
N CYS A 400 3.66 7.13 3.79
CA CYS A 400 3.14 7.40 5.10
C CYS A 400 2.18 6.30 5.55
N ALA A 401 2.30 5.88 6.81
CA ALA A 401 1.37 4.99 7.47
C ALA A 401 0.13 5.77 7.95
N PRO A 402 -1.05 5.12 8.07
CA PRO A 402 -2.23 5.77 8.63
C PRO A 402 -2.00 6.21 10.07
N TRP A 403 -2.35 7.46 10.40
CA TRP A 403 -2.20 7.98 11.77
C TRP A 403 -2.97 7.17 12.82
N ARG A 404 -4.08 6.54 12.40
CA ARG A 404 -4.96 5.73 13.27
C ARG A 404 -4.30 4.44 13.76
N ASP A 405 -3.36 3.87 13.00
CA ASP A 405 -2.77 2.56 13.32
C ASP A 405 -1.77 2.63 14.49
N ARG A 406 -1.22 3.81 14.79
CA ARG A 406 -0.28 4.05 15.90
C ARG A 406 -0.93 4.72 17.12
N ASN A 407 -2.21 5.10 17.05
CA ASN A 407 -2.96 5.71 18.15
C ASN A 407 -3.34 4.71 19.26
N ASN A 408 -3.22 3.40 19.01
CA ASN A 408 -3.59 2.34 19.96
C ASN A 408 -2.47 1.91 20.91
N SER A 409 -1.23 2.41 20.74
CA SER A 409 -0.13 2.15 21.67
C SER A 409 -0.06 3.24 22.75
N GLY A 410 -1.05 3.29 23.65
CA GLY A 410 -0.93 3.77 25.04
C GLY A 410 -0.22 5.09 25.38
N GLU A 411 0.04 6.03 24.47
CA GLU A 411 0.75 7.27 24.78
C GLU A 411 -0.20 8.40 25.19
N ARG A 412 -0.29 8.67 26.49
CA ARG A 412 -0.87 9.90 27.04
C ARG A 412 0.02 11.07 26.61
N GLY A 413 -0.46 11.95 25.73
CA GLY A 413 0.22 13.23 25.53
C GLY A 413 -0.28 14.16 24.43
N VAL A 414 -1.04 13.72 23.43
CA VAL A 414 -1.58 14.66 22.43
C VAL A 414 -3.00 14.22 22.03
N GLN A 415 -4.01 14.96 22.49
CA GLN A 415 -5.35 14.87 21.90
C GLN A 415 -5.29 15.49 20.51
N ILE A 416 -5.14 14.67 19.47
CA ILE A 416 -5.12 15.13 18.09
C ILE A 416 -6.41 14.67 17.39
N GLY A 417 -7.44 15.50 17.48
CA GLY A 417 -8.57 15.41 16.55
C GLY A 417 -8.15 15.90 15.17
N GLY A 418 -8.54 15.19 14.11
CA GLY A 418 -8.38 15.66 12.72
C GLY A 418 -7.23 15.06 11.90
N LEU A 419 -6.50 14.04 12.40
CA LEU A 419 -5.54 13.27 11.60
C LEU A 419 -6.27 12.12 10.88
N GLU A 420 -6.73 12.36 9.66
CA GLU A 420 -7.35 11.34 8.81
C GLU A 420 -6.39 10.85 7.72
N GLY A 421 -6.49 9.56 7.38
CA GLY A 421 -5.68 8.94 6.35
C GLY A 421 -4.19 8.81 6.71
N SER A 422 -3.36 8.83 5.67
CA SER A 422 -1.90 8.69 5.71
C SER A 422 -1.20 9.97 5.21
N TYR A 423 -1.81 11.13 5.40
CA TYR A 423 -1.24 12.38 4.89
C TYR A 423 -0.24 13.00 5.87
N CYS A 424 0.75 13.70 5.36
CA CYS A 424 1.73 14.44 6.14
C CYS A 424 1.08 15.54 6.96
N ARG A 425 1.41 15.62 8.24
CA ARG A 425 0.83 16.59 9.19
C ARG A 425 1.91 17.06 10.15
N ASN A 426 1.69 18.19 10.82
CA ASN A 426 2.61 18.68 11.84
C ASN A 426 1.90 18.93 13.19
N PRO A 427 1.37 17.88 13.83
CA PRO A 427 0.58 18.04 15.06
C PRO A 427 1.40 18.51 16.26
N ASP A 428 2.72 18.32 16.25
CA ASP A 428 3.68 18.69 17.29
C ASP A 428 4.32 20.07 17.06
N LYS A 429 3.89 20.80 16.02
CA LYS A 429 4.41 22.13 15.67
C LYS A 429 5.93 22.14 15.45
N ASP A 430 6.45 21.05 14.89
CA ASP A 430 7.87 20.90 14.59
C ASP A 430 8.32 21.96 13.58
N LYS A 431 9.32 22.76 13.93
CA LYS A 431 9.81 23.84 13.07
C LYS A 431 10.41 23.40 11.73
N HIS A 432 10.66 22.10 11.54
CA HIS A 432 11.17 21.53 10.30
C HIS A 432 10.06 21.11 9.32
N GLY A 433 8.80 21.25 9.70
CA GLY A 433 7.66 21.08 8.82
C GLY A 433 6.90 19.75 9.01
N PRO A 434 5.91 19.48 8.13
CA PRO A 434 5.07 18.30 8.22
C PRO A 434 5.83 16.98 8.04
N TRP A 435 5.38 15.95 8.74
CA TRP A 435 5.97 14.62 8.77
C TRP A 435 4.87 13.55 8.85
N CYS A 436 5.25 12.27 8.78
CA CYS A 436 4.33 11.16 9.01
C CYS A 436 5.06 9.91 9.51
N TYR A 437 4.30 8.96 10.07
CA TYR A 437 4.81 7.61 10.36
C TYR A 437 5.03 6.84 9.06
N THR A 438 5.86 5.79 9.07
CA THR A 438 5.99 4.85 7.97
C THR A 438 5.85 3.40 8.46
N ASN A 439 5.53 2.49 7.55
CA ASN A 439 5.47 1.05 7.83
C ASN A 439 6.86 0.36 7.75
N ASN A 440 7.93 1.12 7.52
CA ASN A 440 9.29 0.61 7.52
C ASN A 440 9.83 0.55 8.97
N SER A 441 10.32 -0.61 9.40
CA SER A 441 10.88 -0.80 10.74
C SER A 441 12.16 -0.01 11.00
N ALA A 442 12.96 0.27 9.96
CA ALA A 442 14.19 1.06 10.05
C ALA A 442 13.91 2.58 10.08
N VAL A 443 12.78 3.02 9.52
CA VAL A 443 12.37 4.43 9.47
C VAL A 443 10.92 4.56 9.94
N PRO A 444 10.64 4.40 11.25
CA PRO A 444 9.29 4.47 11.81
C PRO A 444 8.55 5.77 11.51
N TRP A 445 9.26 6.87 11.23
CA TRP A 445 8.70 8.13 10.78
C TRP A 445 9.77 8.92 9.99
N ASP A 446 9.35 9.81 9.10
CA ASP A 446 10.25 10.75 8.42
C ASP A 446 9.48 12.03 7.99
N TYR A 447 10.21 13.11 7.73
CA TYR A 447 9.62 14.37 7.26
C TYR A 447 9.09 14.24 5.84
N CYS A 448 8.15 15.11 5.46
CA CYS A 448 7.60 15.14 4.11
C CYS A 448 8.21 16.26 3.28
N HIS A 449 8.36 16.00 1.97
CA HIS A 449 8.95 16.95 1.04
C HIS A 449 7.89 17.97 0.57
N ILE A 450 7.52 18.89 1.46
CA ILE A 450 6.54 19.96 1.24
C ILE A 450 7.25 21.30 1.39
N LYS A 451 7.01 22.26 0.49
CA LYS A 451 7.69 23.56 0.51
C LYS A 451 6.90 24.58 1.37
N PRO A 452 7.52 25.63 1.93
CA PRO A 452 6.78 26.74 2.54
C PRO A 452 6.05 27.61 1.50
N CYS A 453 4.94 28.23 1.90
CA CYS A 453 4.15 29.09 1.00
C CYS A 453 4.86 30.42 0.74
N GLY A 454 5.25 30.63 -0.53
CA GLY A 454 6.12 31.75 -0.92
C GLY A 454 7.56 31.49 -0.47
N GLY A 455 8.54 31.66 -1.37
CA GLY A 455 9.96 31.41 -1.13
C GLY A 455 10.64 32.32 -0.09
N LEU A 456 9.88 32.86 0.87
CA LEU A 456 10.40 33.55 2.03
C LEU A 456 11.02 32.51 2.96
N GLN A 457 12.35 32.51 3.01
CA GLN A 457 13.07 32.13 4.21
C GLN A 457 12.33 32.77 5.39
N ILE A 458 11.88 31.96 6.36
CA ILE A 458 11.33 32.45 7.61
C ILE A 458 12.46 33.23 8.30
N ASN A 459 12.58 34.51 7.99
CA ASN A 459 13.27 35.47 8.82
C ASN A 459 12.37 35.64 10.03
N ILE A 460 12.56 34.76 11.02
CA ILE A 460 11.99 34.91 12.35
C ILE A 460 12.39 36.33 12.79
N PRO A 461 11.43 37.26 12.98
CA PRO A 461 11.74 38.55 13.57
C PRO A 461 12.39 38.29 14.92
N PRO A 462 13.49 38.97 15.30
CA PRO A 462 14.07 38.85 16.62
C PRO A 462 13.15 39.57 17.62
N ALA A 463 11.99 38.98 17.90
CA ALA A 463 11.07 39.45 18.91
C ALA A 463 11.10 38.41 20.05
N GLU A 464 11.81 38.81 21.09
CA GLU A 464 11.79 38.25 22.45
C GLU A 464 12.42 36.87 22.64
N LEU A 465 13.72 36.77 22.32
CA LEU A 465 14.57 35.75 22.93
C LEU A 465 14.78 36.14 24.41
N SER A 466 13.87 35.71 25.30
CA SER A 466 14.24 35.55 26.69
C SER A 466 15.51 34.69 26.71
N SER A 467 16.57 35.12 27.41
CA SER A 467 17.88 34.48 27.41
C SER A 467 17.80 33.11 28.11
N VAL A 468 17.28 32.11 27.41
CA VAL A 468 17.28 30.73 27.88
C VAL A 468 18.72 30.23 27.78
N GLY A 469 19.37 30.05 28.93
CA GLY A 469 20.71 29.50 28.98
C GLY A 469 20.75 28.07 28.43
N CYS A 470 21.80 27.73 27.69
CA CYS A 470 21.95 26.39 27.11
C CYS A 470 22.17 25.27 28.14
N PHE A 471 22.53 25.64 29.37
CA PHE A 471 22.88 24.71 30.45
C PHE A 471 21.67 24.42 31.33
N VAL A 472 21.33 23.13 31.48
CA VAL A 472 20.24 22.69 32.36
C VAL A 472 20.80 22.37 33.74
N HIS A 473 20.76 23.36 34.64
CA HIS A 473 21.15 23.19 36.04
C HIS A 473 20.05 22.45 36.83
N LYS A 474 20.06 21.11 36.83
CA LYS A 474 19.20 20.34 37.74
C LYS A 474 19.74 20.46 39.17
N ARG A 475 19.08 21.24 40.03
CA ARG A 475 19.36 21.26 41.47
C ARG A 475 18.81 20.01 42.16
N THR A 476 19.45 18.86 41.97
CA THR A 476 19.29 17.72 42.88
C THR A 476 20.32 17.87 44.00
N ARG A 477 19.88 18.34 45.17
CA ARG A 477 20.71 18.31 46.40
C ARG A 477 20.91 16.85 46.80
N ILE A 478 22.12 16.33 46.66
CA ILE A 478 22.61 15.26 47.55
C ILE A 478 23.29 15.98 48.71
N VAL A 479 22.78 15.77 49.94
CA VAL A 479 23.43 16.27 51.17
C VAL A 479 24.61 15.35 51.46
N GLY A 480 25.84 15.88 51.39
CA GLY A 480 27.07 15.17 51.80
C GLY A 480 27.86 14.43 50.71
N GLY A 481 27.45 14.50 49.43
CA GLY A 481 28.21 13.92 48.32
C GLY A 481 29.05 14.95 47.58
N GLY A 482 30.33 14.65 47.32
CA GLY A 482 31.19 15.41 46.41
C GLY A 482 31.08 14.89 44.96
N PRO A 483 31.31 15.73 43.95
CA PRO A 483 31.23 15.32 42.54
C PRO A 483 32.34 14.32 42.16
N VAL A 484 32.01 13.36 41.28
CA VAL A 484 32.98 12.47 40.62
C VAL A 484 33.46 13.16 39.34
N GLY A 485 34.79 13.33 39.19
CA GLY A 485 35.36 14.03 38.03
C GLY A 485 35.19 13.24 36.73
N VAL A 486 34.61 13.85 35.70
CA VAL A 486 34.42 13.24 34.38
C VAL A 486 35.67 13.44 33.52
N LEU A 487 36.27 12.36 33.04
CA LEU A 487 37.43 12.39 32.14
C LEU A 487 37.10 13.15 30.84
N ASP A 488 37.93 14.11 30.45
CA ASP A 488 37.72 14.92 29.23
C ASP A 488 37.79 14.03 27.98
N GLY A 489 36.87 14.19 27.03
CA GLY A 489 36.81 13.36 25.81
C GLY A 489 36.14 11.99 25.95
N SER A 490 35.64 11.60 27.14
CA SER A 490 34.98 10.29 27.38
C SER A 490 33.66 10.05 26.64
N TRP A 491 33.11 11.06 25.97
CA TRP A 491 31.94 10.97 25.09
C TRP A 491 32.31 10.79 23.61
N MET A 492 33.61 10.82 23.29
CA MET A 492 34.06 10.73 21.91
C MET A 492 33.80 9.36 21.35
N VAL A 493 33.32 9.35 20.11
CA VAL A 493 33.04 8.16 19.34
C VAL A 493 33.90 8.17 18.10
N SER A 494 34.63 7.08 17.87
CA SER A 494 35.29 6.84 16.60
C SER A 494 34.41 5.93 15.74
N ILE A 495 33.93 6.45 14.61
CA ILE A 495 33.22 5.70 13.59
C ILE A 495 34.27 5.15 12.64
N GLN A 496 34.40 3.83 12.64
CA GLN A 496 35.32 3.07 11.81
C GLN A 496 34.62 2.65 10.52
N LYS A 497 35.34 2.69 9.41
CA LYS A 497 34.94 2.08 8.14
C LYS A 497 36.02 1.10 7.71
N GLY A 498 35.71 -0.19 7.70
CA GLY A 498 36.74 -1.23 7.66
C GLY A 498 37.57 -1.21 8.95
N SER A 499 38.89 -1.07 8.83
CA SER A 499 39.84 -0.98 9.96
C SER A 499 40.44 0.42 10.16
N GLN A 500 39.81 1.46 9.59
CA GLN A 500 40.31 2.83 9.64
C GLN A 500 39.28 3.80 10.20
N HIS A 501 39.75 4.72 11.04
CA HIS A 501 38.95 5.82 11.54
C HIS A 501 38.47 6.68 10.38
N TRP A 502 37.15 6.83 10.27
CA TRP A 502 36.48 7.49 9.17
C TRP A 502 35.88 8.83 9.60
N CYS A 503 35.15 8.83 10.71
CA CYS A 503 34.51 10.02 11.26
C CYS A 503 34.51 10.02 12.79
N GLY A 504 34.43 11.21 13.37
CA GLY A 504 34.08 11.41 14.76
C GLY A 504 32.57 11.33 15.01
N GLY A 505 32.22 11.17 16.27
CA GLY A 505 30.85 11.21 16.77
C GLY A 505 30.83 11.53 18.26
N SER A 506 29.64 11.74 18.78
CA SER A 506 29.43 12.12 20.18
C SER A 506 28.35 11.27 20.81
N LEU A 507 28.67 10.55 21.89
CA LEU A 507 27.68 9.80 22.65
C LEU A 507 26.79 10.78 23.42
N ILE A 508 25.51 10.86 23.07
CA ILE A 508 24.54 11.79 23.70
C ILE A 508 23.49 11.05 24.55
N ARG A 509 23.36 9.73 24.35
CA ARG A 509 22.69 8.77 25.21
C ARG A 509 23.37 7.41 25.04
N GLU A 510 23.13 6.47 25.94
CA GLU A 510 23.75 5.13 25.94
C GLU A 510 23.68 4.41 24.57
N GLU A 511 22.61 4.61 23.80
CA GLU A 511 22.44 3.97 22.48
C GLU A 511 22.55 4.93 21.29
N TRP A 512 22.81 6.21 21.54
CA TRP A 512 22.68 7.26 20.52
C TRP A 512 23.94 8.09 20.36
N VAL A 513 24.46 8.10 19.14
CA VAL A 513 25.64 8.88 18.75
C VAL A 513 25.22 9.96 17.75
N LEU A 514 25.62 11.21 18.00
CA LEU A 514 25.43 12.33 17.09
C LEU A 514 26.66 12.51 16.19
N THR A 515 26.47 12.71 14.89
CA THR A 515 27.56 12.88 13.91
C THR A 515 27.10 13.67 12.67
N ASP A 516 27.99 13.83 11.68
CA ASP A 516 27.70 14.42 10.36
C ASP A 516 27.07 13.36 9.43
N ARG A 517 26.02 13.75 8.73
CA ARG A 517 25.34 12.95 7.70
C ARG A 517 26.28 12.54 6.56
N GLN A 518 27.31 13.34 6.28
CA GLN A 518 28.27 13.05 5.22
C GLN A 518 29.23 11.90 5.56
N CYS A 519 29.26 11.46 6.82
CA CYS A 519 29.96 10.24 7.20
C CYS A 519 29.38 8.98 6.55
N PHE A 520 28.15 9.07 6.01
CA PHE A 520 27.45 7.97 5.36
C PHE A 520 27.10 8.31 3.90
N SER A 521 27.16 7.31 3.02
CA SER A 521 26.84 7.47 1.59
C SER A 521 25.37 7.83 1.34
N SER A 522 24.45 7.37 2.18
CA SER A 522 23.02 7.64 2.07
C SER A 522 22.34 7.59 3.46
N CYS A 523 21.02 7.80 3.51
CA CYS A 523 20.22 7.63 4.74
C CYS A 523 19.87 6.17 5.03
N VAL A 524 20.14 5.27 4.09
CA VAL A 524 20.02 3.82 4.25
C VAL A 524 21.31 3.19 3.69
N PRO A 525 22.46 3.44 4.34
CA PRO A 525 23.73 2.93 3.88
C PRO A 525 23.82 1.42 4.17
N ASP A 526 24.67 0.71 3.44
CA ASP A 526 25.13 -0.60 3.91
C ASP A 526 26.04 -0.40 5.14
N LEU A 527 25.66 -1.00 6.26
CA LEU A 527 26.33 -0.86 7.55
C LEU A 527 27.34 -1.99 7.82
N SER A 528 27.45 -2.96 6.92
CA SER A 528 28.33 -4.14 7.07
C SER A 528 29.78 -3.78 7.41
N GLU A 529 30.30 -2.72 6.77
CA GLU A 529 31.67 -2.21 6.92
C GLU A 529 31.87 -1.23 8.10
N TYR A 530 30.81 -0.82 8.79
CA TYR A 530 30.91 0.23 9.82
C TYR A 530 30.94 -0.34 11.25
N ARG A 531 31.81 0.21 12.10
CA ARG A 531 31.86 -0.10 13.54
C ARG A 531 31.99 1.17 14.36
N VAL A 532 31.52 1.13 15.60
CA VAL A 532 31.62 2.24 16.55
C VAL A 532 32.55 1.84 17.69
N TRP A 533 33.56 2.66 17.95
CA TRP A 533 34.48 2.53 19.08
C TRP A 533 34.23 3.61 20.12
N LEU A 534 34.10 3.19 21.38
CA LEU A 534 33.87 4.02 22.56
C LEU A 534 34.96 3.75 23.62
N GLY A 535 35.23 4.74 24.46
CA GLY A 535 36.15 4.58 25.59
C GLY A 535 37.63 4.56 25.19
N VAL A 536 37.97 5.08 24.03
CA VAL A 536 39.35 5.10 23.52
C VAL A 536 39.76 6.55 23.32
N LEU A 537 40.95 6.92 23.78
CA LEU A 537 41.57 8.21 23.50
C LEU A 537 42.64 8.09 22.40
N ASP A 538 43.31 6.94 22.31
CA ASP A 538 44.29 6.62 21.28
C ASP A 538 43.76 5.46 20.41
N ILE A 539 43.51 5.72 19.12
CA ILE A 539 42.94 4.76 18.17
C ILE A 539 44.00 3.89 17.47
N GLY A 540 45.28 4.06 17.81
CA GLY A 540 46.40 3.32 17.24
C GLY A 540 46.46 1.89 17.75
N GLU A 541 46.90 0.96 16.89
CA GLU A 541 47.10 -0.44 17.28
C GLU A 541 48.16 -0.56 18.38
N GLY A 542 47.80 -1.18 19.51
CA GLY A 542 48.70 -1.45 20.63
C GLY A 542 48.72 -0.38 21.74
N ALA A 543 47.86 0.63 21.67
CA ALA A 543 47.74 1.65 22.72
C ALA A 543 47.26 1.06 24.07
N PRO A 544 47.63 1.64 25.23
CA PRO A 544 47.26 1.14 26.55
C PRO A 544 45.74 1.02 26.78
N ASP A 545 44.97 1.93 26.19
CA ASP A 545 43.51 2.00 26.31
C ASP A 545 42.76 1.07 25.34
N TRP A 546 43.48 0.37 24.46
CA TRP A 546 42.92 -0.59 23.51
C TRP A 546 42.09 -1.69 24.20
N SER A 547 42.54 -2.11 25.39
CA SER A 547 41.87 -3.14 26.21
C SER A 547 40.54 -2.68 26.84
N LYS A 548 40.30 -1.37 26.95
CA LYS A 548 39.10 -0.77 27.55
C LYS A 548 38.09 -0.30 26.51
N ARG A 549 38.38 -0.51 25.22
CA ARG A 549 37.52 -0.14 24.10
C ARG A 549 36.24 -0.95 24.11
N GLN A 550 35.11 -0.26 23.92
CA GLN A 550 33.87 -0.92 23.57
C GLN A 550 33.67 -0.80 22.05
N GLU A 551 33.49 -1.94 21.39
CA GLU A 551 33.20 -2.01 19.97
C GLU A 551 31.76 -2.47 19.77
N VAL A 552 30.98 -1.64 19.06
CA VAL A 552 29.55 -1.84 18.87
C VAL A 552 29.19 -1.67 17.40
N ASN A 553 28.26 -2.49 16.91
CA ASN A 553 27.73 -2.35 15.56
C ASN A 553 26.72 -1.20 15.48
N ILE A 554 26.54 -0.66 14.28
CA ILE A 554 25.48 0.31 14.00
C ILE A 554 24.20 -0.45 13.64
N ALA A 555 23.09 -0.15 14.32
CA ALA A 555 21.77 -0.67 13.97
C ALA A 555 21.10 0.18 12.91
N ASP A 556 21.03 1.50 13.14
CA ASP A 556 20.30 2.43 12.28
C ASP A 556 21.06 3.75 12.12
N VAL A 557 20.85 4.41 10.97
CA VAL A 557 21.30 5.79 10.72
C VAL A 557 20.08 6.66 10.43
N ILE A 558 19.84 7.66 11.25
CA ILE A 558 18.70 8.57 11.19
C ILE A 558 19.19 9.94 10.73
N CYS A 559 18.79 10.34 9.53
CA CYS A 559 19.18 11.61 8.95
C CYS A 559 18.41 12.79 9.57
N GLY A 560 19.12 13.86 9.89
CA GLY A 560 18.57 15.13 10.33
C GLY A 560 17.75 15.84 9.26
N PRO A 561 17.02 16.93 9.61
CA PRO A 561 16.21 17.72 8.68
C PRO A 561 16.97 18.18 7.43
N GLU A 562 16.25 18.49 6.36
CA GLU A 562 16.86 18.92 5.09
C GLU A 562 17.79 20.14 5.30
N GLY A 563 18.97 20.13 4.66
CA GLY A 563 19.98 21.19 4.81
C GLY A 563 20.77 21.18 6.13
N SER A 564 20.47 20.30 7.09
CA SER A 564 21.21 20.24 8.37
C SER A 564 22.61 19.64 8.26
N SER A 565 22.78 18.62 7.40
CA SER A 565 23.91 17.69 7.41
C SER A 565 24.07 16.92 8.74
N LEU A 566 23.05 16.84 9.58
CA LEU A 566 23.12 16.15 10.87
C LEU A 566 22.70 14.67 10.72
N ALA A 567 23.28 13.77 11.49
CA ALA A 567 22.80 12.39 11.61
C ALA A 567 22.87 11.87 13.06
N LEU A 568 21.92 11.02 13.40
CA LEU A 568 21.93 10.20 14.62
C LEU A 568 22.18 8.75 14.24
N ILE A 569 23.08 8.10 14.95
CA ILE A 569 23.35 6.68 14.82
C ILE A 569 22.77 6.00 16.04
N ARG A 570 22.02 4.91 15.81
CA ARG A 570 21.61 4.00 16.86
C ARG A 570 22.60 2.84 16.96
N LEU A 571 23.14 2.61 18.15
CA LEU A 571 24.00 1.46 18.42
C LEU A 571 23.16 0.19 18.48
N SER A 572 23.72 -0.94 18.05
CA SER A 572 23.05 -2.25 18.15
C SER A 572 22.83 -2.71 19.58
N LYS A 573 23.62 -2.17 20.53
CA LYS A 573 23.54 -2.41 21.97
C LYS A 573 23.92 -1.12 22.71
N PRO A 574 23.37 -0.86 23.90
CA PRO A 574 23.78 0.26 24.74
C PRO A 574 25.27 0.23 25.04
N ALA A 575 25.91 1.41 25.03
CA ALA A 575 27.23 1.61 25.56
C ALA A 575 27.22 1.31 27.06
N LEU A 576 28.13 0.44 27.51
CA LEU A 576 28.22 0.04 28.90
C LEU A 576 28.81 1.20 29.72
N PRO A 577 28.25 1.51 30.91
CA PRO A 577 28.82 2.50 31.80
C PRO A 577 30.26 2.15 32.17
N ALA A 578 31.19 3.08 31.98
CA ALA A 578 32.60 2.94 32.34
C ALA A 578 33.21 4.32 32.62
N ASP A 579 34.31 4.39 33.37
CA ASP A 579 34.98 5.66 33.73
C ASP A 579 35.43 6.47 32.50
N ASN A 580 35.65 5.80 31.37
CA ASN A 580 36.05 6.37 30.09
C ASN A 580 34.89 6.51 29.08
N VAL A 581 33.64 6.19 29.46
CA VAL A 581 32.47 6.25 28.58
C VAL A 581 31.34 7.05 29.24
N HIS A 582 31.15 8.28 28.79
CA HIS A 582 30.14 9.21 29.31
C HIS A 582 29.27 9.79 28.19
N THR A 583 28.08 10.27 28.57
CA THR A 583 27.16 10.95 27.65
C THR A 583 27.31 12.47 27.76
N LEU A 584 27.27 13.17 26.62
CA LEU A 584 27.16 14.62 26.59
C LEU A 584 25.71 15.07 26.81
N GLN A 585 25.53 16.16 27.55
CA GLN A 585 24.21 16.74 27.71
C GLN A 585 23.79 17.48 26.43
N LEU A 586 22.52 17.33 26.07
CA LEU A 586 21.92 18.12 25.00
C LEU A 586 21.58 19.53 25.52
N PRO A 587 21.81 20.58 24.73
CA PRO A 587 21.52 21.94 25.12
C PRO A 587 20.01 22.19 25.08
N VAL A 588 19.55 23.20 25.83
CA VAL A 588 18.14 23.63 25.77
C VAL A 588 17.79 24.04 24.34
N ALA A 589 16.63 23.58 23.84
CA ALA A 589 16.21 23.86 22.47
C ALA A 589 16.09 25.38 22.21
N GLY A 590 16.72 25.84 21.13
CA GLY A 590 16.69 27.25 20.72
C GLY A 590 17.55 28.20 21.57
N CYS A 591 18.33 27.69 22.52
CA CYS A 591 19.26 28.51 23.28
C CYS A 591 20.38 29.09 22.40
N SER A 592 21.03 30.15 22.88
CA SER A 592 22.18 30.76 22.22
C SER A 592 23.38 30.79 23.17
N ILE A 593 24.55 30.46 22.65
CA ILE A 593 25.82 30.65 23.37
C ILE A 593 26.34 32.08 23.09
N PRO A 594 26.71 32.85 24.11
CA PRO A 594 27.27 34.20 23.93
C PRO A 594 28.54 34.20 23.07
N GLU A 595 28.70 35.22 22.22
CA GLU A 595 29.95 35.44 21.48
C GLU A 595 31.14 35.57 22.45
N GLY A 596 32.27 34.98 22.09
CA GLY A 596 33.48 34.97 22.92
C GLY A 596 33.52 33.85 23.97
N THR A 597 32.43 33.11 24.19
CA THR A 597 32.45 31.90 25.03
C THR A 597 33.47 30.91 24.48
N ILE A 598 34.36 30.40 25.32
CA ILE A 598 35.36 29.40 24.92
C ILE A 598 34.74 28.02 24.98
N CYS A 599 34.74 27.32 23.84
CA CYS A 599 34.23 25.96 23.73
C CYS A 599 35.32 25.08 23.12
N LYS A 600 35.35 23.80 23.49
CA LYS A 600 36.37 22.85 23.04
C LYS A 600 35.86 22.02 21.88
N MET A 601 36.67 21.91 20.82
CA MET A 601 36.47 20.94 19.75
C MET A 601 37.40 19.74 20.00
N TYR A 602 36.90 18.53 19.75
CA TYR A 602 37.63 17.28 19.95
C TYR A 602 37.66 16.45 18.66
N GLY A 603 38.77 15.76 18.40
CA GLY A 603 38.87 14.83 17.28
C GLY A 603 40.24 14.18 17.10
N TRP A 604 40.28 13.20 16.18
CA TRP A 604 41.47 12.45 15.73
C TRP A 604 41.88 12.84 14.31
N GLY A 605 41.47 14.03 13.88
CA GLY A 605 41.70 14.53 12.55
C GLY A 605 43.16 14.81 12.26
N GLU A 606 43.41 15.11 10.99
CA GLU A 606 44.75 15.38 10.51
C GLU A 606 45.33 16.64 11.17
N THR A 607 46.59 16.55 11.62
CA THR A 607 47.31 17.72 12.12
C THR A 607 48.05 18.34 10.95
N LYS A 608 47.79 19.62 10.70
CA LYS A 608 48.36 20.37 9.58
C LYS A 608 49.87 20.12 9.45
N ASP A 609 50.27 19.57 8.29
CA ASP A 609 51.66 19.30 7.87
C ASP A 609 52.40 18.14 8.59
N THR A 610 51.75 17.34 9.45
CA THR A 610 52.39 16.18 10.13
C THR A 610 51.67 14.83 9.95
N GLY A 611 50.55 14.79 9.22
CA GLY A 611 49.74 13.59 9.03
C GLY A 611 48.67 13.39 10.11
N HIS A 612 48.06 12.20 10.12
CA HIS A 612 47.05 11.83 11.12
C HIS A 612 47.73 11.43 12.42
N ASP A 613 47.13 11.83 13.54
CA ASP A 613 47.55 11.45 14.87
C ASP A 613 46.47 10.57 15.48
N ASP A 614 46.84 9.39 15.94
CA ASP A 614 45.92 8.43 16.52
C ASP A 614 45.48 8.85 17.94
N GLN A 615 46.13 9.86 18.53
CA GLN A 615 45.73 10.43 19.82
C GLN A 615 44.65 11.50 19.69
N LEU A 616 43.66 11.45 20.58
CA LEU A 616 42.58 12.44 20.65
C LEU A 616 43.15 13.81 21.01
N LYS A 617 42.85 14.80 20.17
CA LYS A 617 43.22 16.19 20.41
C LYS A 617 42.00 17.02 20.77
N ALA A 618 42.26 18.12 21.48
CA ALA A 618 41.27 19.14 21.79
C ALA A 618 41.84 20.53 21.50
N VAL A 619 40.98 21.44 21.02
CA VAL A 619 41.33 22.84 20.78
C VAL A 619 40.25 23.78 21.30
N ASP A 620 40.68 24.85 21.97
CA ASP A 620 39.81 25.90 22.49
C ASP A 620 39.42 26.88 21.38
N LEU A 621 38.13 26.93 21.05
CA LEU A 621 37.56 27.77 20.01
C LEU A 621 36.57 28.77 20.62
N PRO A 622 36.82 30.09 20.53
CA PRO A 622 35.83 31.09 20.92
C PRO A 622 34.64 31.05 19.96
N ILE A 623 33.42 31.12 20.49
CA ILE A 623 32.20 31.26 19.69
C ILE A 623 32.21 32.60 18.96
N VAL A 624 31.88 32.56 17.67
CA VAL A 624 31.79 33.72 16.78
C VAL A 624 30.34 33.87 16.34
N SER A 625 29.79 35.07 16.48
CA SER A 625 28.41 35.34 16.05
C SER A 625 28.24 35.15 14.54
N ASN A 626 27.03 34.77 14.11
CA ASN A 626 26.75 34.52 12.70
C ASN A 626 26.97 35.75 11.81
N VAL A 627 26.78 36.96 12.35
CA VAL A 627 27.07 38.23 11.64
C VAL A 627 28.57 38.33 11.36
N ARG A 628 29.39 38.26 12.41
CA ARG A 628 30.85 38.35 12.30
C ARG A 628 31.45 37.20 11.48
N CYS A 629 30.90 36.01 11.61
CA CYS A 629 31.33 34.85 10.83
C CYS A 629 31.13 35.10 9.32
N ARG A 630 30.00 35.68 8.90
CA ARG A 630 29.77 36.05 7.49
C ARG A 630 30.76 37.10 7.00
N GLU A 631 31.07 38.09 7.81
CA GLU A 631 32.06 39.13 7.49
C GLU A 631 33.47 38.54 7.30
N MET A 632 33.91 37.68 8.22
CA MET A 632 35.20 36.99 8.14
C MET A 632 35.32 36.07 6.92
N HIS A 633 34.18 35.55 6.44
CA HIS A 633 34.07 34.79 5.20
C HIS A 633 33.78 35.66 3.95
N ARG A 634 33.98 36.99 4.04
CA ARG A 634 33.80 37.97 2.95
C ARG A 634 32.40 37.97 2.33
N GLY A 635 31.37 37.60 3.09
CA GLY A 635 29.98 37.56 2.60
C GLY A 635 29.66 36.44 1.61
N ASN A 636 30.62 35.58 1.25
CA ASN A 636 30.45 34.50 0.28
C ASN A 636 29.60 33.32 0.78
N LEU A 637 29.12 33.38 2.03
CA LEU A 637 28.47 32.26 2.70
C LEU A 637 27.14 32.67 3.33
N HIS A 638 26.09 31.93 2.97
CA HIS A 638 24.79 32.04 3.59
C HIS A 638 24.81 31.30 4.94
N ILE A 639 25.05 32.03 6.03
CA ILE A 639 25.06 31.52 7.40
C ILE A 639 23.76 31.95 8.08
N THR A 640 22.94 30.98 8.46
CA THR A 640 21.69 31.17 9.20
C THR A 640 21.78 30.52 10.58
N ASN A 641 20.69 30.57 11.35
CA ASN A 641 20.59 29.97 12.69
C ASN A 641 20.72 28.43 12.68
N THR A 642 20.80 27.78 11.52
CA THR A 642 21.11 26.35 11.40
C THR A 642 22.60 26.02 11.60
N LYS A 643 23.46 27.04 11.58
CA LYS A 643 24.91 26.92 11.76
C LYS A 643 25.40 27.78 12.93
N ILE A 644 26.50 27.35 13.54
CA ILE A 644 27.22 28.06 14.58
C ILE A 644 28.70 28.14 14.20
N CYS A 645 29.36 29.26 14.47
CA CYS A 645 30.76 29.45 14.15
C CYS A 645 31.62 29.50 15.41
N ALA A 646 32.83 28.94 15.33
CA ALA A 646 33.80 29.01 16.41
C ALA A 646 35.24 29.09 15.87
N GLY A 647 36.14 29.78 16.57
CA GLY A 647 37.55 29.90 16.21
C GLY A 647 37.87 31.15 15.39
N GLY A 648 38.77 30.99 14.42
CA GLY A 648 39.27 32.10 13.58
C GLY A 648 40.67 32.59 13.94
N LYS A 649 41.32 31.96 14.93
CA LYS A 649 42.76 32.09 15.19
C LYS A 649 43.56 31.31 14.14
N ARG A 650 44.79 31.76 13.86
CA ARG A 650 45.67 31.14 12.86
C ARG A 650 46.12 29.75 13.35
N ASN A 651 46.02 28.73 12.49
CA ASN A 651 46.46 27.35 12.73
C ASN A 651 45.69 26.58 13.83
N GLU A 652 44.52 27.07 14.25
CA GLU A 652 43.63 26.37 15.18
C GLU A 652 42.29 26.09 14.49
N GLY A 653 41.82 24.84 14.48
CA GLY A 653 40.52 24.50 13.93
C GLY A 653 40.36 23.04 13.53
N VAL A 654 39.20 22.74 12.95
CA VAL A 654 38.80 21.41 12.44
C VAL A 654 39.59 21.09 11.17
N CYS A 655 39.97 19.82 11.01
CA CYS A 655 40.61 19.30 9.81
C CYS A 655 39.93 18.03 9.29
N GLU A 656 40.52 17.39 8.28
CA GLU A 656 40.03 16.13 7.73
C GLU A 656 39.95 15.06 8.82
N ARG A 657 38.91 14.20 8.77
CA ARG A 657 38.58 13.14 9.75
C ARG A 657 38.07 13.60 11.12
N ASP A 658 38.10 14.90 11.43
CA ASP A 658 37.40 15.44 12.62
C ASP A 658 35.88 15.51 12.43
N TYR A 659 35.36 15.17 11.25
CA TYR A 659 33.96 15.34 10.87
C TYR A 659 33.01 14.54 11.74
N GLY A 660 31.90 15.15 12.15
CA GLY A 660 30.96 14.56 13.11
C GLY A 660 31.37 14.68 14.58
N GLY A 661 32.58 15.18 14.86
CA GLY A 661 33.06 15.47 16.22
C GLY A 661 32.33 16.64 16.90
N PRO A 662 32.30 16.68 18.24
CA PRO A 662 31.58 17.67 19.01
C PRO A 662 32.36 18.97 19.24
N LEU A 663 31.65 20.08 19.10
CA LEU A 663 31.99 21.35 19.77
C LEU A 663 31.24 21.40 21.11
N VAL A 664 31.97 21.37 22.21
CA VAL A 664 31.44 21.29 23.58
C VAL A 664 31.68 22.60 24.32
N CYS A 665 30.63 23.18 24.87
CA CYS A 665 30.76 24.29 25.82
C CYS A 665 30.56 23.78 27.25
N GLN A 666 31.24 24.39 28.20
CA GLN A 666 31.22 24.00 29.60
C GLN A 666 30.79 25.18 30.49
N ASP A 667 29.93 24.91 31.47
CA ASP A 667 29.53 25.84 32.55
C ASP A 667 29.55 25.05 33.87
N GLY A 668 30.54 25.36 34.73
CA GLY A 668 30.86 24.52 35.88
C GLY A 668 31.27 23.11 35.46
N GLU A 669 30.61 22.09 36.02
CA GLU A 669 30.82 20.67 35.65
C GLU A 669 29.94 20.21 34.48
N ILE A 670 29.04 21.06 34.00
CA ILE A 670 28.09 20.69 32.94
C ILE A 670 28.74 20.89 31.58
N ARG A 671 28.81 19.81 30.80
CA ARG A 671 29.31 19.82 29.42
C ARG A 671 28.15 19.59 28.45
N VAL A 672 27.92 20.55 27.55
CA VAL A 672 26.85 20.50 26.55
C VAL A 672 27.42 20.53 25.15
N ILE A 673 26.87 19.69 24.27
CA ILE A 673 27.21 19.70 22.84
C ILE A 673 26.47 20.85 22.14
N VAL A 674 27.21 21.82 21.61
CA VAL A 674 26.61 22.99 20.93
C VAL A 674 26.79 22.95 19.42
N GLY A 675 27.77 22.19 18.94
CA GLY A 675 28.06 22.06 17.52
C GLY A 675 28.52 20.67 17.11
N VAL A 676 28.31 20.35 15.82
CA VAL A 676 28.89 19.17 15.16
C VAL A 676 29.71 19.63 13.96
N SER A 677 30.94 19.15 13.84
CA SER A 677 31.84 19.49 12.74
C SER A 677 31.33 18.90 11.42
N VAL A 678 31.52 19.65 10.31
CA VAL A 678 31.03 19.25 8.98
C VAL A 678 32.13 19.24 7.93
N HIS A 679 31.92 18.41 6.90
CA HIS A 679 32.84 18.26 5.77
C HIS A 679 33.05 19.54 4.94
N GLY A 680 34.28 19.73 4.43
CA GLY A 680 34.48 20.30 3.10
C GLY A 680 34.87 21.77 2.94
N ARG A 681 35.78 22.36 3.76
CA ARG A 681 36.35 23.70 3.46
C ARG A 681 37.86 23.89 3.70
N GLY A 682 38.60 22.82 4.00
CA GLY A 682 40.05 22.84 4.26
C GLY A 682 40.43 23.25 5.68
N CYS A 683 41.57 22.76 6.15
CA CYS A 683 41.94 22.80 7.56
C CYS A 683 42.37 24.18 8.07
N ALA A 684 41.85 24.58 9.23
CA ALA A 684 42.34 25.68 10.07
C ALA A 684 42.81 26.94 9.31
N ARG A 685 41.98 27.44 8.38
CA ARG A 685 42.30 28.62 7.57
C ARG A 685 42.41 29.87 8.44
N ALA A 686 43.50 30.61 8.28
CA ALA A 686 43.73 31.83 9.05
C ALA A 686 42.59 32.84 8.82
N ASN A 687 42.10 33.46 9.90
CA ASN A 687 41.02 34.45 9.90
C ASN A 687 39.68 33.93 9.34
N GLN A 688 39.46 32.61 9.33
CA GLN A 688 38.19 32.00 8.95
C GLN A 688 37.73 31.07 10.07
N PRO A 689 36.69 31.42 10.84
CA PRO A 689 36.18 30.53 11.88
C PRO A 689 35.58 29.27 11.26
N GLY A 690 35.72 28.16 11.99
CA GLY A 690 35.09 26.89 11.65
C GLY A 690 33.57 27.01 11.73
N ILE A 691 32.88 26.31 10.83
CA ILE A 691 31.43 26.29 10.74
C ILE A 691 30.96 24.92 11.20
N PHE A 692 30.03 24.91 12.14
CA PHE A 692 29.46 23.72 12.75
C PHE A 692 27.95 23.71 12.55
N ILE A 693 27.33 22.54 12.63
CA ILE A 693 25.87 22.42 12.74
C ILE A 693 25.45 22.97 14.10
N ASN A 694 24.45 23.86 14.17
CA ASN A 694 23.98 24.41 15.44
C ASN A 694 23.09 23.41 16.19
N VAL A 695 23.64 22.65 17.15
CA VAL A 695 22.88 21.61 17.87
C VAL A 695 21.68 22.17 18.66
N PRO A 696 21.77 23.31 19.37
CA PRO A 696 20.60 23.97 19.96
C PRO A 696 19.43 24.16 19.01
N PHE A 697 19.70 24.39 17.72
CA PHE A 697 18.66 24.47 16.72
C PHE A 697 18.00 23.11 16.47
N TYR A 698 18.73 22.00 16.51
CA TYR A 698 18.18 20.66 16.21
C TYR A 698 17.75 19.85 17.44
N THR A 699 17.90 20.36 18.67
CA THR A 699 17.55 19.66 19.91
C THR A 699 16.14 19.04 19.91
N GLN A 700 15.12 19.76 19.42
CA GLN A 700 13.74 19.23 19.36
C GLN A 700 13.62 18.01 18.45
N TRP A 701 14.30 18.03 17.31
CA TRP A 701 14.35 16.89 16.40
C TRP A 701 15.05 15.68 17.06
N ILE A 702 16.15 15.92 17.78
CA ILE A 702 16.86 14.86 18.51
C ILE A 702 15.95 14.18 19.54
N TYR A 703 15.22 14.96 20.35
CA TYR A 703 14.25 14.40 21.30
C TYR A 703 13.09 13.67 20.63
N LYS A 704 12.64 14.14 19.47
CA LYS A 704 11.61 13.47 18.66
C LYS A 704 12.08 12.11 18.16
N VAL A 705 13.34 12.00 17.71
CA VAL A 705 13.94 10.71 17.33
C VAL A 705 13.94 9.75 18.53
N PHE A 706 14.39 10.20 19.70
CA PHE A 706 14.37 9.36 20.91
C PHE A 706 12.99 8.86 21.30
N LYS A 707 11.95 9.66 21.05
CA LYS A 707 10.56 9.30 21.38
C LYS A 707 10.03 8.20 20.45
N TYR A 708 10.28 8.32 19.15
CA TYR A 708 9.61 7.49 18.14
C TYR A 708 10.44 6.32 17.61
N TYR A 709 11.69 6.20 18.03
CA TYR A 709 12.51 5.00 17.87
C TYR A 709 12.65 4.27 19.23
N PRO A 710 11.60 3.61 19.76
CA PRO A 710 11.66 2.95 21.06
C PRO A 710 12.52 1.67 21.05
N ASN A 711 12.86 1.19 22.24
CA ASN A 711 13.70 0.00 22.45
C ASN A 711 12.98 -1.31 22.10
N PRO A 712 13.65 -2.23 21.37
CA PRO A 712 13.10 -3.56 21.11
C PRO A 712 12.94 -4.43 22.38
N ASP A 713 13.55 -4.03 23.51
CA ASP A 713 13.48 -4.76 24.79
C ASP A 713 12.29 -4.37 25.70
N ILE A 714 11.24 -3.76 25.16
CA ILE A 714 9.95 -3.63 25.84
C ILE A 714 8.88 -4.34 25.01
N VAL A 715 8.94 -5.67 25.00
CA VAL A 715 7.82 -6.58 24.69
C VAL A 715 7.79 -7.68 25.73
#